data_AF-A0A090L194-F1
#
_entry.id   AF-A0A090L194-F1
#
_cell.length_a   1.000
_cell.length_b   1.000
_cell.length_c   1.000
_cell.angle_alpha   90.00
_cell.angle_beta   90.00
_cell.angle_gamma   90.00
#
_symmetry.space_group_name_H-M   'P 1'
#
loop_
_entity.id
_entity.type
_entity.pdbx_description
1 polymer ?
#
loop_
_entity_poly.entity_id
_entity_poly.type
_entity_poly.pdbx_seq_one_letter_code
_entity_poly.pdbx_strand_id
1 'polypeptide(L)'
;MSNLSLQKRLAASVLKCGKGRVWLDPNEASEISSANSRANVRRLIKDGLVIKKPVVVHSRFRARMYQEARRKGRHCGLGKRVGTANARMPGKVLWIRRIRVLRHLLKKYRDAGRIDKHLYQELYLRAKGNAFKNKRNLQEYIFKKKAENIRAKQLIDQVEAAKAKAKETRKRREEKMVQKRQAVIRKVSESEKESKGKKRTNCSFIVGVSYCNNDTESLSNSNNVEDDEVKKELFVEPPKAHLSKEEIENLAISSKTFQFEAEISRMMKLIINSLYKNKEIFVRELISNAADALDKIRFLSYRQKDALSATEDLLIRIKSDPEANTITLTDTGIGMTKNELITHLGTIAKSGTANFIEKIMNASNTDEQNSLIGQFGVGFYSVFLVSEKVVVRSKHNNDSQYIWISDASTYTVIKDPEGDTLKRGTEVTLYLKKDAKEFSDLSKLRHLIHTYSQFVTFDIYAYEKESNSEEKKSSNENDKVSEKPVAKYAWNKINGFKPLWVRHPKNVTEEEYERFYNGLILNPFDRLPSLGRVHFHTEGDVVFKGIFYIPGKINEKLKDNVLTITKLLKLYVRRIFITDEMSEIIPRYLSWVAGVVDSDDLPLNVSREVLQASKLLRLISKKVVKKILDMIIKLKGEAFDKFYEMYSRKMKHGILEDPENANKIAKILRFNSSYEESVTSLEDYVSRMKENQKEIYYLAGETIHEIKTSPLIEKYINNNIEVLYCLDPLDENVFEELRMFKNKKFRNLALNSNDDNGKSEVRKDDETDFEQEYDLLIEWFKKHIMDNKIEKIVLSKRLYTSPAAYVSAEYGISGYRAKLIRATQILSKTSADDILDKLRYNFEINPNNDIIKMLLEMVKENEYDESVINIGHMISDIAKLRSGFIIERPDEFESRIQELIKGSLQLPKPLSTPLMENEGMCSKEKCESKSSHSEL
;
A
#
# COMPACT_ATOMS: atom_id res chain seq x y z
N MET A 1 -42.28 18.75 -3.43
CA MET A 1 -42.09 20.07 -4.07
C MET A 1 -43.20 20.28 -5.09
N SER A 2 -44.00 21.33 -4.94
CA SER A 2 -45.04 21.73 -5.88
C SER A 2 -44.45 22.09 -7.25
N ASN A 3 -45.11 21.71 -8.34
CA ASN A 3 -44.63 21.97 -9.70
C ASN A 3 -44.92 23.43 -10.11
N LEU A 4 -43.95 24.33 -9.91
CA LEU A 4 -44.08 25.78 -10.18
C LEU A 4 -43.80 26.19 -11.65
N SER A 5 -43.94 25.25 -12.59
CA SER A 5 -43.65 25.50 -14.02
C SER A 5 -44.53 26.60 -14.63
N LEU A 6 -45.80 26.69 -14.20
CA LEU A 6 -46.75 27.71 -14.64
C LEU A 6 -46.30 29.11 -14.19
N GLN A 7 -45.99 29.25 -12.90
CA GLN A 7 -45.56 30.49 -12.25
C GLN A 7 -44.25 30.98 -12.86
N LYS A 8 -43.30 30.07 -13.11
CA LYS A 8 -42.02 30.38 -13.77
C LYS A 8 -42.23 30.86 -15.21
N ARG A 9 -43.21 30.32 -15.94
CA ARG A 9 -43.60 30.78 -17.28
C ARG A 9 -44.27 32.15 -17.25
N LEU A 10 -45.21 32.37 -16.33
CA LEU A 10 -45.89 33.65 -16.16
C LEU A 10 -44.91 34.76 -15.77
N ALA A 11 -44.02 34.49 -14.80
CA ALA A 11 -42.97 35.40 -14.37
C ALA A 11 -41.99 35.75 -15.50
N ALA A 12 -41.59 34.78 -16.33
CA ALA A 12 -40.73 35.01 -17.48
C ALA A 12 -41.38 35.95 -18.51
N SER A 13 -42.69 35.79 -18.75
CA SER A 13 -43.48 36.66 -19.61
C SER A 13 -43.59 38.08 -19.04
N VAL A 14 -43.85 38.22 -17.74
CA VAL A 14 -43.97 39.52 -17.07
C VAL A 14 -42.62 40.26 -17.03
N LEU A 15 -41.52 39.57 -16.70
CA LEU A 15 -40.16 40.12 -16.62
C LEU A 15 -39.46 40.30 -17.99
N LYS A 16 -40.17 39.96 -19.08
CA LYS A 16 -39.67 39.95 -20.47
C LYS A 16 -38.28 39.29 -20.57
N CYS A 17 -38.17 38.05 -20.08
CA CYS A 17 -36.92 37.28 -20.12
C CYS A 17 -37.18 35.78 -20.28
N GLY A 18 -36.15 34.99 -20.59
CA GLY A 18 -36.29 33.54 -20.70
C GLY A 18 -36.58 32.86 -19.36
N LYS A 19 -37.31 31.73 -19.35
CA LYS A 19 -37.67 30.97 -18.14
C LYS A 19 -36.47 30.62 -17.25
N GLY A 20 -35.30 30.38 -17.84
CA GLY A 20 -34.06 30.09 -17.11
C GLY A 20 -33.48 31.28 -16.33
N ARG A 21 -33.97 32.50 -16.58
CA ARG A 21 -33.54 33.75 -15.93
C ARG A 21 -34.43 34.19 -14.78
N VAL A 22 -35.49 33.44 -14.50
CA VAL A 22 -36.37 33.69 -13.36
C VAL A 22 -35.92 32.81 -12.20
N TRP A 23 -35.65 33.45 -11.06
CA TRP A 23 -35.46 32.79 -9.78
C TRP A 23 -36.73 32.93 -8.95
N LEU A 24 -37.12 31.86 -8.27
CA LEU A 24 -38.27 31.78 -7.36
C LEU A 24 -37.70 31.37 -6.00
N ASP A 25 -38.13 32.02 -4.92
CA ASP A 25 -37.70 31.66 -3.57
C ASP A 25 -38.17 30.23 -3.21
N PRO A 26 -37.26 29.30 -2.85
CA PRO A 26 -37.64 27.94 -2.44
C PRO A 26 -38.44 27.90 -1.12
N ASN A 27 -38.27 28.88 -0.23
CA ASN A 27 -38.88 28.86 1.10
C ASN A 27 -40.37 29.25 1.06
N GLU A 28 -40.77 30.11 0.12
CA GLU A 28 -42.16 30.57 -0.05
C GLU A 28 -42.88 29.89 -1.24
N ALA A 29 -42.53 28.63 -1.50
CA ALA A 29 -43.07 27.87 -2.64
C ALA A 29 -44.61 27.72 -2.61
N SER A 30 -45.22 27.72 -1.42
CA SER A 30 -46.68 27.62 -1.24
C SER A 30 -47.38 28.91 -1.68
N GLU A 31 -46.90 30.07 -1.26
CA GLU A 31 -47.46 31.37 -1.67
C GLU A 31 -47.29 31.60 -3.17
N ILE A 32 -46.11 31.30 -3.70
CA ILE A 32 -45.82 31.41 -5.14
C ILE A 32 -46.75 30.49 -5.94
N SER A 33 -47.04 29.28 -5.46
CA SER A 33 -47.93 28.33 -6.15
C SER A 33 -49.36 28.85 -6.34
N SER A 34 -49.85 29.69 -5.42
CA SER A 34 -51.20 30.26 -5.49
C SER A 34 -51.35 31.36 -6.56
N ALA A 35 -50.23 31.92 -7.05
CA ALA A 35 -50.22 33.00 -8.03
C ALA A 35 -50.43 32.51 -9.48
N ASN A 36 -51.69 32.31 -9.85
CA ASN A 36 -52.09 31.78 -11.16
C ASN A 36 -52.34 32.86 -12.24
N SER A 37 -52.25 34.15 -11.90
CA SER A 37 -52.47 35.28 -12.82
C SER A 37 -51.22 36.14 -13.00
N ARG A 38 -51.11 36.85 -14.14
CA ARG A 38 -50.01 37.81 -14.37
C ARG A 38 -50.01 38.97 -13.36
N ALA A 39 -51.18 39.33 -12.82
CA ALA A 39 -51.31 40.37 -11.82
C ALA A 39 -50.68 39.94 -10.48
N ASN A 40 -50.99 38.72 -10.03
CA ASN A 40 -50.45 38.18 -8.77
C ASN A 40 -48.93 37.96 -8.88
N VAL A 41 -48.45 37.52 -10.04
CA VAL A 41 -47.00 37.37 -10.29
C VAL A 41 -46.28 38.72 -10.27
N ARG A 42 -46.90 39.83 -10.71
CA ARG A 42 -46.31 41.18 -10.56
C ARG A 42 -46.17 41.60 -9.11
N ARG A 43 -47.13 41.21 -8.26
CA ARG A 43 -47.06 41.46 -6.81
C ARG A 43 -45.88 40.70 -6.19
N LEU A 44 -45.75 39.41 -6.47
CA LEU A 44 -44.60 38.60 -6.00
C LEU A 44 -43.23 39.10 -6.50
N ILE A 45 -43.18 39.72 -7.69
CA ILE A 45 -41.95 40.39 -8.19
C ILE A 45 -41.65 41.65 -7.36
N LYS A 46 -42.68 42.43 -7.02
CA LYS A 46 -42.54 43.64 -6.18
C LYS A 46 -42.10 43.29 -4.77
N ASP A 47 -42.60 42.18 -4.23
CA ASP A 47 -42.28 41.67 -2.89
C ASP A 47 -40.93 40.93 -2.83
N GLY A 48 -40.23 40.78 -3.96
CA GLY A 48 -38.89 40.18 -4.02
C GLY A 48 -38.83 38.66 -4.03
N LEU A 49 -39.97 37.98 -3.94
CA LEU A 49 -40.09 36.51 -3.96
C LEU A 49 -39.81 35.91 -5.36
N VAL A 50 -39.94 36.72 -6.41
CA VAL A 50 -39.63 36.35 -7.80
C VAL A 50 -38.66 37.36 -8.42
N ILE A 51 -37.43 36.92 -8.71
CA ILE A 51 -36.33 37.81 -9.14
C ILE A 51 -35.85 37.47 -10.55
N LYS A 52 -35.60 38.52 -11.36
CA LYS A 52 -34.88 38.40 -12.64
C LYS A 52 -33.39 38.35 -12.38
N LYS A 53 -32.73 37.24 -12.70
CA LYS A 53 -31.27 37.12 -12.57
C LYS A 53 -30.55 38.20 -13.41
N PRO A 54 -29.54 38.90 -12.83
CA PRO A 54 -28.81 39.96 -13.54
C PRO A 54 -28.07 39.41 -14.78
N VAL A 55 -27.94 40.25 -15.81
CA VAL A 55 -27.17 39.90 -17.02
C VAL A 55 -25.69 40.15 -16.71
N VAL A 56 -24.86 39.13 -16.84
CA VAL A 56 -23.40 39.31 -16.82
C VAL A 56 -23.01 40.08 -18.09
N VAL A 57 -22.53 41.31 -17.92
CA VAL A 57 -22.16 42.20 -19.04
C VAL A 57 -20.91 41.65 -19.74
N HIS A 58 -20.96 41.52 -21.07
CA HIS A 58 -19.79 41.27 -21.90
C HIS A 58 -19.21 42.59 -22.44
N SER A 59 -17.89 42.77 -22.30
CA SER A 59 -17.12 43.92 -22.78
C SER A 59 -17.42 44.29 -24.25
N ARG A 60 -17.61 45.60 -24.50
CA ARG A 60 -17.85 46.20 -25.84
C ARG A 60 -16.67 46.07 -26.81
N PHE A 61 -15.54 45.52 -26.35
CA PHE A 61 -14.35 45.23 -27.15
C PHE A 61 -14.66 44.34 -28.37
N ARG A 62 -15.51 43.32 -28.20
CA ARG A 62 -15.86 42.39 -29.29
C ARG A 62 -16.69 43.04 -30.38
N ALA A 63 -17.56 44.00 -30.05
CA ALA A 63 -18.40 44.69 -31.03
C ALA A 63 -17.56 45.59 -31.95
N ARG A 64 -16.56 46.30 -31.40
CA ARG A 64 -15.61 47.11 -32.19
C ARG A 64 -14.74 46.23 -33.10
N MET A 65 -14.22 45.12 -32.56
CA MET A 65 -13.45 44.12 -33.33
C MET A 65 -14.25 43.50 -34.49
N TYR A 66 -15.55 43.25 -34.30
CA TYR A 66 -16.41 42.68 -35.34
C TYR A 66 -16.76 43.69 -36.45
N GLN A 67 -16.94 44.97 -36.13
CA GLN A 67 -17.14 46.02 -37.13
C GLN A 67 -15.88 46.24 -37.98
N GLU A 68 -14.70 46.21 -37.36
CA GLU A 68 -13.41 46.35 -38.03
C GLU A 68 -13.10 45.14 -38.95
N ALA A 69 -13.50 43.93 -38.52
CA ALA A 69 -13.41 42.71 -39.32
C ALA A 69 -14.39 42.69 -40.51
N ARG A 70 -15.60 43.26 -40.35
CA ARG A 70 -16.59 43.38 -41.45
C ARG A 70 -16.17 44.41 -42.50
N ARG A 71 -15.42 45.44 -42.11
CA ARG A 71 -14.92 46.50 -43.01
C ARG A 71 -13.80 46.02 -43.95
N LYS A 72 -13.25 44.82 -43.74
CA LYS A 72 -12.14 44.23 -44.51
C LYS A 72 -12.51 43.05 -45.42
N GLY A 73 -13.78 42.87 -45.82
CA GLY A 73 -14.14 41.79 -46.77
C GLY A 73 -13.40 41.97 -48.12
N ARG A 74 -12.86 40.95 -48.81
CA ARG A 74 -13.07 39.49 -48.79
C ARG A 74 -11.76 38.73 -49.12
N HIS A 75 -11.76 37.43 -48.77
CA HIS A 75 -10.92 36.26 -49.17
C HIS A 75 -10.67 35.35 -47.92
N CYS A 76 -11.72 34.78 -47.30
CA CYS A 76 -12.23 33.40 -47.49
C CYS A 76 -11.54 32.30 -46.62
N GLY A 77 -12.07 31.97 -45.42
CA GLY A 77 -11.84 30.66 -44.75
C GLY A 77 -11.29 30.66 -43.30
N LEU A 78 -11.57 29.58 -42.52
CA LEU A 78 -11.42 29.49 -41.05
C LEU A 78 -9.98 29.70 -40.51
N GLY A 79 -9.79 30.84 -39.82
CA GLY A 79 -8.77 31.05 -38.78
C GLY A 79 -7.53 31.88 -39.15
N LYS A 80 -7.32 33.02 -38.47
CA LYS A 80 -6.10 33.85 -38.54
C LYS A 80 -4.88 33.11 -37.97
N ARG A 81 -3.69 33.40 -38.51
CA ARG A 81 -2.37 32.81 -38.14
C ARG A 81 -1.90 33.17 -36.72
N VAL A 82 -2.62 34.04 -36.02
CA VAL A 82 -2.26 34.56 -34.70
C VAL A 82 -3.45 34.32 -33.75
N GLY A 83 -3.38 33.22 -33.01
CA GLY A 83 -4.36 32.76 -32.04
C GLY A 83 -3.83 31.55 -31.27
N THR A 84 -4.49 31.16 -30.19
CA THR A 84 -4.12 29.96 -29.40
C THR A 84 -4.04 28.72 -30.31
N ALA A 85 -3.23 27.72 -29.96
CA ALA A 85 -2.89 26.57 -30.81
C ALA A 85 -4.08 25.83 -31.47
N ASN A 86 -5.30 26.00 -30.96
CA ASN A 86 -6.54 25.40 -31.46
C ASN A 86 -7.37 26.32 -32.38
N ALA A 87 -6.86 27.50 -32.74
CA ALA A 87 -7.60 28.53 -33.50
C ALA A 87 -7.96 28.11 -34.95
N ARG A 88 -7.20 27.19 -35.54
CA ARG A 88 -7.48 26.62 -36.87
C ARG A 88 -8.14 25.23 -36.83
N MET A 89 -8.02 24.51 -35.72
CA MET A 89 -8.49 23.13 -35.56
C MET A 89 -9.15 22.97 -34.18
N PRO A 90 -10.49 22.91 -34.11
CA PRO A 90 -11.20 22.68 -32.85
C PRO A 90 -10.74 21.37 -32.20
N GLY A 91 -10.54 21.35 -30.88
CA GLY A 91 -10.07 20.16 -30.15
C GLY A 91 -10.90 18.90 -30.40
N LYS A 92 -12.21 19.06 -30.67
CA LYS A 92 -13.11 17.97 -31.08
C LYS A 92 -12.69 17.33 -32.41
N VAL A 93 -12.22 18.11 -33.38
CA VAL A 93 -11.76 17.61 -34.69
C VAL A 93 -10.44 16.85 -34.54
N LEU A 94 -9.52 17.35 -33.72
CA LEU A 94 -8.26 16.65 -33.40
C LEU A 94 -8.52 15.32 -32.69
N TRP A 95 -9.46 15.30 -31.75
CA TRP A 95 -9.91 14.08 -31.06
C TRP A 95 -10.53 13.06 -32.02
N ILE A 96 -11.42 13.50 -32.93
CA ILE A 96 -12.03 12.62 -33.95
C ILE A 96 -10.96 12.03 -34.89
N ARG A 97 -10.04 12.85 -35.40
CA ARG A 97 -8.97 12.38 -36.31
C ARG A 97 -8.07 11.36 -35.62
N ARG A 98 -7.70 11.60 -34.36
CA ARG A 98 -6.91 10.67 -33.55
C ARG A 98 -7.59 9.31 -33.40
N ILE A 99 -8.87 9.29 -33.02
CA ILE A 99 -9.63 8.05 -32.86
C ILE A 99 -9.71 7.28 -34.18
N ARG A 100 -9.95 7.96 -35.30
CA ARG A 100 -10.02 7.32 -36.62
C ARG A 100 -8.71 6.63 -36.99
N VAL A 101 -7.57 7.28 -36.75
CA VAL A 101 -6.24 6.70 -37.02
C VAL A 101 -5.99 5.46 -36.17
N LEU A 102 -6.31 5.50 -34.86
CA LEU A 102 -6.13 4.35 -33.97
C LEU A 102 -7.02 3.17 -34.35
N ARG A 103 -8.30 3.44 -34.65
CA ARG A 103 -9.26 2.39 -35.05
C ARG A 103 -8.92 1.79 -36.41
N HIS A 104 -8.43 2.60 -37.34
CA HIS A 104 -7.97 2.10 -38.64
C HIS A 104 -6.75 1.18 -38.48
N LEU A 105 -5.81 1.50 -37.58
CA LEU A 105 -4.70 0.61 -37.25
C LEU A 105 -5.20 -0.72 -36.66
N LEU A 106 -6.12 -0.67 -35.69
CA LEU A 106 -6.70 -1.88 -35.09
C LEU A 106 -7.38 -2.76 -36.13
N LYS A 107 -8.14 -2.15 -37.06
CA LYS A 107 -8.79 -2.88 -38.15
C LYS A 107 -7.74 -3.56 -39.03
N LYS A 108 -6.70 -2.83 -39.45
CA LYS A 108 -5.58 -3.39 -40.22
C LYS A 108 -4.88 -4.55 -39.49
N TYR A 109 -4.70 -4.46 -38.18
CA TYR A 109 -4.02 -5.50 -37.39
C TYR A 109 -4.88 -6.75 -37.19
N ARG A 110 -6.20 -6.58 -37.06
CA ARG A 110 -7.15 -7.68 -37.02
C ARG A 110 -7.24 -8.39 -38.38
N ASP A 111 -7.36 -7.61 -39.45
CA ASP A 111 -7.46 -8.14 -40.81
C ASP A 111 -6.15 -8.85 -41.24
N ALA A 112 -5.00 -8.42 -40.69
CA ALA A 112 -3.71 -9.10 -40.84
C ALA A 112 -3.46 -10.25 -39.84
N GLY A 113 -4.46 -10.67 -39.05
CA GLY A 113 -4.33 -11.75 -38.06
C GLY A 113 -3.38 -11.47 -36.88
N ARG A 114 -2.89 -10.23 -36.74
CA ARG A 114 -1.93 -9.84 -35.69
C ARG A 114 -2.59 -9.63 -34.33
N ILE A 115 -3.91 -9.49 -34.26
CA ILE A 115 -4.67 -9.44 -33.00
C ILE A 115 -5.95 -10.27 -33.16
N ASP A 116 -6.38 -10.91 -32.09
CA ASP A 116 -7.62 -11.69 -32.09
C ASP A 116 -8.87 -10.78 -32.02
N LYS A 117 -10.04 -11.37 -32.26
CA LYS A 117 -11.34 -10.66 -32.28
C LYS A 117 -11.67 -10.01 -30.93
N HIS A 118 -11.31 -10.67 -29.83
CA HIS A 118 -11.63 -10.23 -28.46
C HIS A 118 -10.78 -9.01 -28.06
N LEU A 119 -9.47 -9.10 -28.29
CA LEU A 119 -8.51 -8.02 -28.09
C LEU A 119 -8.82 -6.82 -29.00
N TYR A 120 -9.26 -7.06 -30.24
CA TYR A 120 -9.73 -5.99 -31.12
C TYR A 120 -10.92 -5.23 -30.52
N GLN A 121 -11.96 -5.93 -30.03
CA GLN A 121 -13.13 -5.28 -29.43
C GLN A 121 -12.77 -4.46 -28.19
N GLU A 122 -11.93 -5.02 -27.31
CA GLU A 122 -11.45 -4.33 -26.11
C GLU A 122 -10.70 -3.02 -26.48
N LEU A 123 -9.73 -3.11 -27.39
CA LEU A 123 -8.91 -1.97 -27.81
C LEU A 123 -9.71 -0.93 -28.59
N TYR A 124 -10.72 -1.35 -29.35
CA TYR A 124 -11.59 -0.47 -30.11
C TYR A 124 -12.44 0.43 -29.21
N LEU A 125 -12.90 -0.09 -28.07
CA LEU A 125 -13.61 0.66 -27.03
C LEU A 125 -12.65 1.59 -26.28
N ARG A 126 -11.48 1.09 -25.86
CA ARG A 126 -10.46 1.88 -25.14
C ARG A 126 -9.91 3.05 -25.97
N ALA A 127 -9.88 2.93 -27.30
CA ALA A 127 -9.49 4.03 -28.19
C ALA A 127 -10.38 5.29 -28.04
N LYS A 128 -11.63 5.17 -27.59
CA LYS A 128 -12.54 6.30 -27.35
C LYS A 128 -12.22 7.06 -26.04
N GLY A 129 -11.65 6.37 -25.04
CA GLY A 129 -11.39 6.88 -23.70
C GLY A 129 -10.08 7.65 -23.52
N ASN A 130 -9.41 8.06 -24.61
CA ASN A 130 -8.08 8.68 -24.58
C ASN A 130 -6.99 7.80 -23.92
N ALA A 131 -7.20 6.49 -23.85
CA ALA A 131 -6.24 5.51 -23.31
C ALA A 131 -4.95 5.45 -24.14
N PHE A 132 -5.02 5.78 -25.43
CA PHE A 132 -3.89 5.79 -26.34
C PHE A 132 -3.73 7.17 -26.99
N LYS A 133 -2.58 7.80 -26.78
CA LYS A 133 -2.32 9.17 -27.28
C LYS A 133 -1.96 9.19 -28.77
N ASN A 134 -1.25 8.18 -29.24
CA ASN A 134 -0.79 8.05 -30.62
C ASN A 134 -0.70 6.56 -31.04
N LYS A 135 -0.41 6.31 -32.32
CA LYS A 135 -0.31 4.97 -32.90
C LYS A 135 0.73 4.09 -32.20
N ARG A 136 1.88 4.67 -31.84
CA ARG A 136 3.00 3.99 -31.18
C ARG A 136 2.61 3.45 -29.81
N ASN A 137 1.95 4.28 -29.00
CA ASN A 137 1.48 3.90 -27.67
C ASN A 137 0.45 2.75 -27.72
N LEU A 138 -0.42 2.75 -28.73
CA LEU A 138 -1.33 1.62 -28.98
C LEU A 138 -0.58 0.35 -29.40
N GLN A 139 0.45 0.47 -30.25
CA GLN A 139 1.27 -0.67 -30.67
C GLN A 139 2.05 -1.28 -29.51
N GLU A 140 2.70 -0.46 -28.69
CA GLU A 140 3.43 -0.88 -27.49
C GLU A 140 2.49 -1.60 -26.51
N TYR A 141 1.27 -1.08 -26.32
CA TYR A 141 0.26 -1.75 -25.51
C TYR A 141 -0.14 -3.11 -26.09
N ILE A 142 -0.34 -3.21 -27.41
CA ILE A 142 -0.64 -4.48 -28.07
C ILE A 142 0.50 -5.48 -27.87
N PHE A 143 1.76 -5.07 -28.07
CA PHE A 143 2.92 -5.93 -27.85
C PHE A 143 3.00 -6.43 -26.40
N LYS A 144 2.84 -5.52 -25.43
CA LYS A 144 2.83 -5.86 -24.01
C LYS A 144 1.70 -6.85 -23.68
N LYS A 145 0.48 -6.59 -24.16
CA LYS A 145 -0.68 -7.46 -23.90
C LYS A 145 -0.53 -8.85 -24.53
N LYS A 146 0.04 -8.94 -25.73
CA LYS A 146 0.35 -10.24 -26.35
C LYS A 146 1.41 -11.00 -25.57
N ALA A 147 2.46 -10.33 -25.08
CA ALA A 147 3.47 -10.96 -24.22
C ALA A 147 2.87 -11.46 -22.89
N GLU A 148 1.99 -10.68 -22.27
CA GLU A 148 1.23 -11.10 -21.08
C GLU A 148 0.36 -12.32 -21.34
N ASN A 149 -0.40 -12.33 -22.44
CA ASN A 149 -1.27 -13.46 -22.80
C ASN A 149 -0.47 -14.73 -23.11
N ILE A 150 0.70 -14.60 -23.76
CA ILE A 150 1.61 -15.74 -24.01
C ILE A 150 2.14 -16.29 -22.67
N ARG A 151 2.59 -15.42 -21.76
CA ARG A 151 3.06 -15.85 -20.43
C ARG A 151 1.96 -16.51 -19.60
N ALA A 152 0.75 -15.96 -19.64
CA ALA A 152 -0.41 -16.54 -18.95
C ALA A 152 -0.74 -17.93 -19.49
N LYS A 153 -0.71 -18.11 -20.81
CA LYS A 153 -0.89 -19.42 -21.44
C LYS A 153 0.21 -20.41 -21.04
N GLN A 154 1.48 -19.99 -21.07
CA GLN A 154 2.61 -20.81 -20.62
C GLN A 154 2.49 -21.26 -19.16
N LEU A 155 2.00 -20.40 -18.27
CA LEU A 155 1.74 -20.74 -16.87
C LEU A 155 0.61 -21.77 -16.71
N ILE A 156 -0.47 -21.62 -17.48
CA ILE A 156 -1.57 -22.59 -17.49
C ILE A 156 -1.09 -23.95 -18.00
N ASP A 157 -0.35 -23.96 -19.12
CA ASP A 157 0.22 -25.17 -19.71
C ASP A 157 1.20 -25.85 -18.73
N GLN A 158 1.99 -25.09 -17.97
CA GLN A 158 2.87 -25.62 -16.90
C GLN A 158 2.06 -26.24 -15.75
N VAL A 159 0.97 -25.59 -15.33
CA VAL A 159 0.09 -26.11 -14.26
C VAL A 159 -0.64 -27.37 -14.71
N GLU A 160 -1.10 -27.44 -15.97
CA GLU A 160 -1.73 -28.63 -16.53
C GLU A 160 -0.72 -29.78 -16.68
N ALA A 161 0.50 -29.51 -17.14
CA ALA A 161 1.58 -30.49 -17.18
C ALA A 161 1.93 -31.02 -15.76
N ALA A 162 1.91 -30.16 -14.74
CA ALA A 162 2.11 -30.56 -13.36
C ALA A 162 0.95 -31.43 -12.84
N LYS A 163 -0.30 -31.08 -13.17
CA LYS A 163 -1.49 -31.91 -12.84
C LYS A 163 -1.45 -33.26 -13.52
N ALA A 164 -1.03 -33.33 -14.78
CA ALA A 164 -0.87 -34.60 -15.51
C ALA A 164 0.19 -35.49 -14.85
N LYS A 165 1.36 -34.94 -14.50
CA LYS A 165 2.41 -35.67 -13.76
C LYS A 165 1.93 -36.13 -12.38
N ALA A 166 1.14 -35.33 -11.67
CA ALA A 166 0.54 -35.70 -10.38
C ALA A 166 -0.49 -36.84 -10.52
N LYS A 167 -1.30 -36.82 -11.60
CA LYS A 167 -2.25 -37.89 -11.91
C LYS A 167 -1.54 -39.20 -12.26
N GLU A 168 -0.48 -39.14 -13.07
CA GLU A 168 0.37 -40.29 -13.45
C GLU A 168 1.03 -40.93 -12.21
N THR A 169 1.60 -40.10 -11.33
CA THR A 169 2.25 -40.58 -10.10
C THR A 169 1.25 -41.17 -9.10
N ARG A 170 0.03 -40.62 -9.01
CA ARG A 170 -1.05 -41.20 -8.21
C ARG A 170 -1.49 -42.56 -8.75
N LYS A 171 -1.66 -42.69 -10.07
CA LYS A 171 -2.00 -43.97 -10.72
C LYS A 171 -0.94 -45.03 -10.45
N ARG A 172 0.35 -44.69 -10.59
CA ARG A 172 1.47 -45.59 -10.23
C ARG A 172 1.50 -45.98 -8.74
N ARG A 173 1.08 -45.07 -7.83
CA ARG A 173 0.97 -45.39 -6.39
C ARG A 173 -0.20 -46.31 -6.10
N GLU A 174 -1.34 -46.11 -6.74
CA GLU A 174 -2.51 -46.98 -6.64
C GLU A 174 -2.21 -48.38 -7.19
N GLU A 175 -1.55 -48.49 -8.34
CA GLU A 175 -1.08 -49.77 -8.91
C GLU A 175 -0.12 -50.51 -7.95
N LYS A 176 0.85 -49.79 -7.35
CA LYS A 176 1.75 -50.37 -6.33
C LYS A 176 1.01 -50.83 -5.08
N MET A 177 -0.03 -50.12 -4.65
CA MET A 177 -0.86 -50.49 -3.50
C MET A 177 -1.72 -51.73 -3.79
N VAL A 178 -2.27 -51.84 -5.01
CA VAL A 178 -3.01 -53.03 -5.47
C VAL A 178 -2.08 -54.24 -5.54
N GLN A 179 -0.87 -54.10 -6.09
CA GLN A 179 0.14 -55.18 -6.11
C GLN A 179 0.55 -55.60 -4.69
N LYS A 180 0.75 -54.65 -3.77
CA LYS A 180 1.02 -54.97 -2.36
C LYS A 180 -0.16 -55.71 -1.71
N ARG A 181 -1.41 -55.29 -1.95
CA ARG A 181 -2.60 -55.98 -1.44
C ARG A 181 -2.72 -57.39 -2.00
N GLN A 182 -2.50 -57.59 -3.29
CA GLN A 182 -2.46 -58.92 -3.90
C GLN A 182 -1.34 -59.79 -3.33
N ALA A 183 -0.15 -59.24 -3.09
CA ALA A 183 0.94 -59.97 -2.46
C ALA A 183 0.64 -60.37 -1.00
N VAL A 184 -0.05 -59.51 -0.24
CA VAL A 184 -0.52 -59.82 1.12
C VAL A 184 -1.60 -60.89 1.10
N ILE A 185 -2.58 -60.81 0.19
CA ILE A 185 -3.62 -61.84 0.02
C ILE A 185 -2.99 -63.18 -0.38
N ARG A 186 -1.96 -63.18 -1.23
CA ARG A 186 -1.22 -64.40 -1.60
C ARG A 186 -0.53 -65.03 -0.38
N LYS A 187 0.14 -64.23 0.44
CA LYS A 187 0.77 -64.69 1.69
C LYS A 187 -0.25 -65.21 2.71
N VAL A 188 -1.41 -64.57 2.83
CA VAL A 188 -2.50 -65.04 3.68
C VAL A 188 -3.05 -66.38 3.17
N SER A 189 -3.25 -66.52 1.86
CA SER A 189 -3.71 -67.77 1.24
C SER A 189 -2.70 -68.92 1.31
N GLU A 190 -1.40 -68.62 1.33
CA GLU A 190 -0.34 -69.60 1.57
C GLU A 190 -0.31 -70.02 3.05
N SER A 191 -0.51 -69.07 3.98
CA SER A 191 -0.62 -69.38 5.42
C SER A 191 -1.91 -70.13 5.82
N GLU A 192 -3.00 -69.95 5.08
CA GLU A 192 -4.26 -70.69 5.28
C GLU A 192 -4.20 -72.11 4.70
N LYS A 193 -3.39 -72.34 3.66
CA LYS A 193 -3.13 -73.69 3.12
C LYS A 193 -2.26 -74.54 4.03
N GLU A 194 -1.43 -73.94 4.89
CA GLU A 194 -0.63 -74.65 5.88
C GLU A 194 -1.41 -74.97 7.18
N SER A 195 -2.61 -74.42 7.39
CA SER A 195 -3.30 -74.47 8.70
C SER A 195 -4.68 -75.16 8.72
N LYS A 196 -5.16 -75.81 7.65
CA LYS A 196 -6.41 -76.60 7.69
C LYS A 196 -6.33 -77.97 7.02
N GLY A 197 -5.60 -78.88 7.66
CA GLY A 197 -5.93 -80.30 7.69
C GLY A 197 -6.76 -80.62 8.94
N LYS A 198 -8.10 -80.64 8.84
CA LYS A 198 -9.05 -81.54 9.56
C LYS A 198 -10.50 -81.01 9.54
N LYS A 199 -11.38 -81.89 9.05
CA LYS A 199 -12.83 -82.09 9.33
C LYS A 199 -13.90 -81.12 8.75
N ARG A 200 -14.63 -81.67 7.75
CA ARG A 200 -16.11 -81.86 7.59
C ARG A 200 -17.01 -81.25 8.69
N THR A 201 -18.21 -80.67 8.46
CA THR A 201 -19.40 -81.15 7.71
C THR A 201 -20.52 -80.06 7.60
N ASN A 202 -21.26 -80.06 6.47
CA ASN A 202 -22.71 -79.84 6.15
C ASN A 202 -23.64 -78.70 6.64
N CYS A 203 -24.45 -78.24 5.64
CA CYS A 203 -25.83 -77.69 5.62
C CYS A 203 -26.10 -76.26 6.14
N SER A 204 -27.02 -75.43 5.61
CA SER A 204 -27.90 -75.39 4.41
C SER A 204 -28.77 -74.11 4.45
N PHE A 205 -29.31 -73.68 3.30
CA PHE A 205 -30.57 -72.91 3.07
C PHE A 205 -30.65 -71.34 3.02
N ILE A 206 -30.81 -70.84 1.77
CA ILE A 206 -31.75 -69.86 1.12
C ILE A 206 -32.29 -68.56 1.81
N VAL A 207 -32.20 -67.44 1.05
CA VAL A 207 -33.23 -66.42 0.63
C VAL A 207 -32.68 -64.98 0.71
N GLY A 208 -32.37 -64.34 -0.43
CA GLY A 208 -33.11 -63.16 -0.97
C GLY A 208 -32.33 -61.86 -0.67
N VAL A 209 -31.99 -60.98 -1.61
CA VAL A 209 -32.86 -60.11 -2.42
C VAL A 209 -32.05 -59.52 -3.59
N SER A 210 -32.75 -59.38 -4.71
CA SER A 210 -32.43 -58.75 -6.00
C SER A 210 -31.80 -57.35 -5.96
N TYR A 211 -30.77 -57.13 -6.80
CA TYR A 211 -30.48 -55.86 -7.44
C TYR A 211 -30.25 -56.11 -8.95
N CYS A 212 -31.04 -55.44 -9.78
CA CYS A 212 -30.91 -55.43 -11.23
C CYS A 212 -29.68 -54.61 -11.66
N ASN A 213 -28.79 -55.27 -12.40
CA ASN A 213 -27.82 -54.64 -13.30
C ASN A 213 -28.52 -54.30 -14.62
N ASN A 214 -28.11 -53.20 -15.26
CA ASN A 214 -28.11 -53.07 -16.72
C ASN A 214 -26.87 -52.25 -17.11
N ASP A 215 -25.87 -52.99 -17.59
CA ASP A 215 -25.21 -52.85 -18.89
C ASP A 215 -24.80 -51.46 -19.38
N THR A 216 -23.49 -51.28 -19.49
CA THR A 216 -22.89 -50.60 -20.64
C THR A 216 -21.69 -51.41 -21.11
N GLU A 217 -21.91 -52.18 -22.18
CA GLU A 217 -20.86 -52.81 -22.98
C GLU A 217 -20.10 -51.78 -23.81
N SER A 218 -18.82 -52.05 -23.93
CA SER A 218 -17.84 -51.42 -24.81
C SER A 218 -18.00 -51.83 -26.26
N LEU A 219 -17.74 -50.91 -27.20
CA LEU A 219 -17.25 -51.25 -28.53
C LEU A 219 -16.08 -50.33 -28.92
N SER A 220 -14.95 -50.97 -29.19
CA SER A 220 -13.74 -50.43 -29.81
C SER A 220 -13.80 -50.62 -31.32
N ASN A 221 -13.46 -49.59 -32.11
CA ASN A 221 -12.23 -49.51 -32.92
C ASN A 221 -12.36 -48.60 -34.16
N SER A 222 -11.28 -47.84 -34.37
CA SER A 222 -10.67 -47.37 -35.63
C SER A 222 -11.56 -46.86 -36.77
N ASN A 223 -11.39 -45.58 -37.14
CA ASN A 223 -10.82 -45.17 -38.43
C ASN A 223 -10.77 -43.64 -38.57
N ASN A 224 -9.85 -43.18 -39.42
CA ASN A 224 -9.56 -41.81 -39.82
C ASN A 224 -10.79 -40.87 -39.87
N VAL A 225 -10.68 -39.69 -39.26
CA VAL A 225 -11.63 -38.58 -39.48
C VAL A 225 -10.82 -37.31 -39.71
N GLU A 226 -10.90 -36.82 -40.94
CA GLU A 226 -10.52 -35.48 -41.38
C GLU A 226 -11.29 -34.43 -40.57
N ASP A 227 -10.74 -33.21 -40.48
CA ASP A 227 -11.32 -32.06 -39.79
C ASP A 227 -12.79 -31.80 -40.17
N ASP A 228 -13.74 -32.34 -39.40
CA ASP A 228 -15.14 -31.90 -39.45
C ASP A 228 -15.27 -30.57 -38.71
N GLU A 229 -15.33 -29.49 -39.48
CA GLU A 229 -15.74 -28.16 -39.01
C GLU A 229 -17.04 -28.28 -38.21
N VAL A 230 -16.99 -27.91 -36.92
CA VAL A 230 -18.18 -27.71 -36.09
C VAL A 230 -19.11 -26.72 -36.80
N LYS A 231 -20.19 -27.23 -37.41
CA LYS A 231 -21.23 -26.40 -38.04
C LYS A 231 -21.75 -25.42 -37.00
N LYS A 232 -21.41 -24.14 -37.17
CA LYS A 232 -22.00 -23.04 -36.40
C LYS A 232 -23.47 -22.93 -36.80
N GLU A 233 -24.36 -23.41 -35.97
CA GLU A 233 -25.77 -23.03 -36.05
C GLU A 233 -25.88 -21.52 -35.85
N LEU A 234 -26.14 -20.82 -36.96
CA LEU A 234 -26.38 -19.38 -36.98
C LEU A 234 -27.88 -19.17 -36.71
N PHE A 235 -28.21 -18.71 -35.51
CA PHE A 235 -29.58 -18.34 -35.17
C PHE A 235 -29.96 -17.01 -35.86
N VAL A 236 -31.07 -17.00 -36.59
CA VAL A 236 -31.59 -15.82 -37.30
C VAL A 236 -32.09 -14.76 -36.30
N GLU A 237 -32.57 -15.20 -35.13
CA GLU A 237 -32.93 -14.36 -33.99
C GLU A 237 -32.37 -14.98 -32.70
N PRO A 238 -32.01 -14.17 -31.68
CA PRO A 238 -31.54 -14.71 -30.42
C PRO A 238 -32.60 -15.65 -29.82
N PRO A 239 -32.23 -16.84 -29.30
CA PRO A 239 -33.19 -17.74 -28.70
C PRO A 239 -33.91 -17.00 -27.57
N LYS A 240 -35.25 -17.00 -27.63
CA LYS A 240 -36.08 -16.43 -26.56
C LYS A 240 -35.78 -17.19 -25.27
N ALA A 241 -35.74 -16.48 -24.14
CA ALA A 241 -35.66 -17.14 -22.84
C ALA A 241 -36.79 -18.18 -22.77
N HIS A 242 -36.45 -19.42 -22.40
CA HIS A 242 -37.39 -20.56 -22.47
C HIS A 242 -38.67 -20.37 -21.65
N LEU A 243 -38.67 -19.44 -20.69
CA LEU A 243 -39.84 -19.04 -19.90
C LEU A 243 -39.89 -17.51 -19.81
N SER A 244 -41.06 -16.97 -20.10
CA SER A 244 -41.40 -15.57 -19.88
C SER A 244 -41.61 -15.27 -18.38
N LYS A 245 -41.54 -13.99 -18.00
CA LYS A 245 -41.77 -13.60 -16.59
C LYS A 245 -43.15 -14.02 -16.08
N GLU A 246 -44.17 -13.90 -16.92
CA GLU A 246 -45.54 -14.29 -16.59
C GLU A 246 -45.66 -15.81 -16.38
N GLU A 247 -44.93 -16.61 -17.15
CA GLU A 247 -44.86 -18.07 -16.95
C GLU A 247 -44.13 -18.45 -15.65
N ILE A 248 -43.07 -17.74 -15.29
CA ILE A 248 -42.35 -17.96 -14.01
C ILE A 248 -43.24 -17.59 -12.81
N GLU A 249 -44.01 -16.51 -12.91
CA GLU A 249 -44.95 -16.11 -11.86
C GLU A 249 -46.09 -17.13 -11.68
N ASN A 250 -46.64 -17.66 -12.77
CA ASN A 250 -47.65 -18.73 -12.72
C ASN A 250 -47.08 -20.06 -12.18
N LEU A 251 -45.82 -20.40 -12.49
CA LEU A 251 -45.12 -21.55 -11.92
C LEU A 251 -44.79 -21.35 -10.43
N ALA A 252 -44.49 -20.13 -10.00
CA ALA A 252 -44.26 -19.81 -8.59
C ALA A 252 -45.55 -19.95 -7.75
N ILE A 253 -46.71 -19.60 -8.32
CA ILE A 253 -48.02 -19.74 -7.66
C ILE A 253 -48.43 -21.22 -7.51
N SER A 254 -48.05 -22.06 -8.48
CA SER A 254 -48.39 -23.50 -8.51
C SER A 254 -47.34 -24.41 -7.88
N SER A 255 -46.21 -23.89 -7.39
CA SER A 255 -45.13 -24.67 -6.82
C SER A 255 -45.06 -24.55 -5.29
N LYS A 256 -44.53 -25.61 -4.65
CA LYS A 256 -44.24 -25.59 -3.21
C LYS A 256 -42.89 -24.91 -2.98
N THR A 257 -42.91 -23.89 -2.12
CA THR A 257 -41.68 -23.24 -1.65
C THR A 257 -41.06 -24.06 -0.53
N PHE A 258 -39.79 -24.42 -0.68
CA PHE A 258 -39.01 -25.07 0.36
C PHE A 258 -38.06 -24.04 1.00
N GLN A 259 -37.88 -24.13 2.32
CA GLN A 259 -36.86 -23.35 3.01
C GLN A 259 -35.51 -24.04 2.89
N PHE A 260 -34.43 -23.26 2.92
CA PHE A 260 -33.08 -23.82 2.94
C PHE A 260 -32.85 -24.59 4.24
N GLU A 261 -32.51 -25.87 4.11
CA GLU A 261 -32.05 -26.71 5.23
C GLU A 261 -30.54 -26.64 5.36
N ALA A 262 -30.04 -26.70 6.60
CA ALA A 262 -28.61 -26.71 6.88
C ALA A 262 -28.24 -27.87 7.81
N GLU A 263 -27.23 -28.65 7.42
CA GLU A 263 -26.67 -29.71 8.25
C GLU A 263 -25.81 -29.10 9.37
N ILE A 264 -26.41 -28.95 10.56
CA ILE A 264 -25.83 -28.26 11.73
C ILE A 264 -24.47 -28.86 12.15
N SER A 265 -24.35 -30.19 12.14
CA SER A 265 -23.12 -30.90 12.52
C SER A 265 -21.94 -30.57 11.58
N ARG A 266 -22.22 -30.42 10.28
CA ARG A 266 -21.22 -30.04 9.28
C ARG A 266 -20.88 -28.56 9.35
N MET A 267 -21.86 -27.70 9.63
CA MET A 267 -21.66 -26.27 9.84
C MET A 267 -20.79 -25.99 11.07
N MET A 268 -21.00 -26.70 12.19
CA MET A 268 -20.13 -26.63 13.37
C MET A 268 -18.69 -26.99 13.04
N LYS A 269 -18.46 -28.08 12.30
CA LYS A 269 -17.12 -28.47 11.86
C LYS A 269 -16.45 -27.41 10.99
N LEU A 270 -17.20 -26.71 10.14
CA LEU A 270 -16.67 -25.61 9.33
C LEU A 270 -16.33 -24.37 10.17
N ILE A 271 -17.18 -24.00 11.13
CA ILE A 271 -16.91 -22.88 12.05
C ILE A 271 -15.64 -23.15 12.86
N ILE A 272 -15.50 -24.37 13.39
CA ILE A 272 -14.35 -24.75 14.20
C ILE A 272 -13.08 -24.88 13.35
N ASN A 273 -13.11 -25.56 12.20
CA ASN A 273 -11.88 -25.89 11.48
C ASN A 273 -11.50 -24.92 10.35
N SER A 274 -12.39 -24.03 9.91
CA SER A 274 -12.18 -23.24 8.68
C SER A 274 -12.39 -21.74 8.85
N LEU A 275 -13.05 -21.28 9.91
CA LEU A 275 -13.35 -19.86 10.09
C LEU A 275 -12.18 -19.07 10.71
N TYR A 276 -11.48 -19.67 11.66
CA TYR A 276 -10.40 -19.03 12.42
C TYR A 276 -9.04 -19.60 12.02
N LYS A 277 -8.04 -18.74 11.86
CA LYS A 277 -6.65 -19.17 11.62
C LYS A 277 -5.93 -19.47 12.92
N ASN A 278 -6.13 -18.63 13.94
CA ASN A 278 -5.44 -18.73 15.22
C ASN A 278 -6.36 -19.30 16.30
N LYS A 279 -5.88 -20.29 17.04
CA LYS A 279 -6.64 -20.90 18.15
C LYS A 279 -6.86 -19.92 19.31
N GLU A 280 -5.96 -18.96 19.52
CA GLU A 280 -5.93 -18.01 20.65
C GLU A 280 -7.15 -17.10 20.73
N ILE A 281 -7.91 -17.02 19.63
CA ILE A 281 -9.06 -16.13 19.46
C ILE A 281 -10.22 -16.44 20.42
N PHE A 282 -10.28 -17.66 20.97
CA PHE A 282 -11.35 -18.05 21.89
C PHE A 282 -11.41 -17.13 23.13
N VAL A 283 -10.25 -16.67 23.63
CA VAL A 283 -10.17 -15.75 24.77
C VAL A 283 -10.81 -14.40 24.42
N ARG A 284 -10.54 -13.90 23.22
CA ARG A 284 -11.12 -12.64 22.71
C ARG A 284 -12.64 -12.75 22.61
N GLU A 285 -13.16 -13.83 22.01
CA GLU A 285 -14.60 -14.02 21.83
C GLU A 285 -15.33 -14.19 23.17
N LEU A 286 -14.76 -14.95 24.11
CA LEU A 286 -15.35 -15.13 25.44
C LEU A 286 -15.39 -13.82 26.25
N ILE A 287 -14.28 -13.08 26.30
CA ILE A 287 -14.23 -11.80 27.02
C ILE A 287 -15.17 -10.78 26.36
N SER A 288 -15.28 -10.78 25.03
CA SER A 288 -16.22 -9.91 24.31
C SER A 288 -17.67 -10.22 24.67
N ASN A 289 -18.04 -11.50 24.76
CA ASN A 289 -19.39 -11.92 25.19
C ASN A 289 -19.68 -11.53 26.64
N ALA A 290 -18.71 -11.69 27.54
CA ALA A 290 -18.81 -11.27 28.93
C ALA A 290 -18.97 -9.73 29.05
N ALA A 291 -18.20 -8.96 28.27
CA ALA A 291 -18.32 -7.51 28.23
C ALA A 291 -19.71 -7.06 27.70
N ASP A 292 -20.22 -7.68 26.63
CA ASP A 292 -21.57 -7.44 26.13
C ASP A 292 -22.63 -7.76 27.20
N ALA A 293 -22.47 -8.84 27.97
CA ALA A 293 -23.38 -9.22 29.05
C ALA A 293 -23.37 -8.21 30.21
N LEU A 294 -22.20 -7.67 30.55
CA LEU A 294 -22.01 -6.60 31.54
C LEU A 294 -22.61 -5.27 31.07
N ASP A 295 -22.42 -4.91 29.80
CA ASP A 295 -23.03 -3.72 29.21
C ASP A 295 -24.57 -3.83 29.18
N LYS A 296 -25.13 -5.01 28.89
CA LYS A 296 -26.58 -5.25 28.94
C LYS A 296 -27.16 -5.00 30.33
N ILE A 297 -26.56 -5.55 31.38
CA ILE A 297 -27.06 -5.35 32.74
C ILE A 297 -26.85 -3.89 33.20
N ARG A 298 -25.73 -3.26 32.83
CA ARG A 298 -25.49 -1.84 33.07
C ARG A 298 -26.53 -0.96 32.37
N PHE A 299 -26.96 -1.32 31.17
CA PHE A 299 -28.02 -0.60 30.48
C PHE A 299 -29.37 -0.79 31.18
N LEU A 300 -29.70 -2.02 31.56
CA LEU A 300 -30.94 -2.32 32.27
C LEU A 300 -31.00 -1.61 33.62
N SER A 301 -29.87 -1.45 34.32
CA SER A 301 -29.84 -0.78 35.63
C SER A 301 -30.23 0.71 35.57
N TYR A 302 -30.07 1.37 34.41
CA TYR A 302 -30.60 2.72 34.20
C TYR A 302 -32.12 2.78 34.14
N ARG A 303 -32.78 1.69 33.71
CA ARG A 303 -34.25 1.59 33.61
C ARG A 303 -34.89 0.91 34.83
N GLN A 304 -34.19 -0.04 35.43
CA GLN A 304 -34.65 -0.88 36.55
C GLN A 304 -33.66 -0.74 37.71
N LYS A 305 -34.05 -0.06 38.79
CA LYS A 305 -33.16 0.23 39.93
C LYS A 305 -32.67 -1.02 40.66
N ASP A 306 -33.45 -2.09 40.56
CA ASP A 306 -33.31 -3.38 41.22
C ASP A 306 -32.51 -4.41 40.38
N ALA A 307 -32.13 -4.07 39.14
CA ALA A 307 -31.39 -4.99 38.26
C ALA A 307 -30.03 -5.43 38.83
N LEU A 308 -29.37 -4.57 39.61
CA LEU A 308 -28.06 -4.85 40.21
C LEU A 308 -28.12 -5.41 41.64
N SER A 309 -29.32 -5.54 42.23
CA SER A 309 -29.51 -5.91 43.64
C SER A 309 -28.85 -7.23 44.06
N ALA A 310 -28.78 -8.21 43.15
CA ALA A 310 -28.16 -9.51 43.43
C ALA A 310 -26.62 -9.45 43.52
N THR A 311 -26.00 -8.60 42.71
CA THR A 311 -24.54 -8.43 42.59
C THR A 311 -24.24 -7.03 42.05
N GLU A 312 -23.68 -6.13 42.85
CA GLU A 312 -23.39 -4.76 42.39
C GLU A 312 -22.17 -4.70 41.46
N ASP A 313 -21.20 -5.58 41.68
CA ASP A 313 -19.95 -5.61 40.92
C ASP A 313 -20.15 -5.99 39.45
N LEU A 314 -19.48 -5.25 38.55
CA LEU A 314 -19.41 -5.52 37.11
C LEU A 314 -17.98 -5.89 36.71
N LEU A 315 -17.67 -7.18 36.71
CA LEU A 315 -16.30 -7.69 36.53
C LEU A 315 -16.28 -9.02 35.79
N ILE A 316 -15.09 -9.36 35.28
CA ILE A 316 -14.78 -10.63 34.61
C ILE A 316 -13.65 -11.31 35.40
N ARG A 317 -13.81 -12.59 35.71
CA ARG A 317 -12.85 -13.41 36.45
C ARG A 317 -12.39 -14.59 35.60
N ILE A 318 -11.10 -14.87 35.61
CA ILE A 318 -10.50 -16.00 34.89
C ILE A 318 -9.70 -16.84 35.88
N LYS A 319 -10.04 -18.11 35.95
CA LYS A 319 -9.32 -19.12 36.73
C LYS A 319 -8.78 -20.18 35.78
N SER A 320 -7.50 -20.49 35.92
CA SER A 320 -6.90 -21.61 35.19
C SER A 320 -6.52 -22.72 36.16
N ASP A 321 -6.79 -23.96 35.75
CA ASP A 321 -6.45 -25.16 36.51
C ASP A 321 -5.66 -26.12 35.60
N PRO A 322 -4.31 -26.09 35.68
CA PRO A 322 -3.45 -26.97 34.90
C PRO A 322 -3.56 -28.46 35.26
N GLU A 323 -4.01 -28.79 36.48
CA GLU A 323 -4.15 -30.17 36.95
C GLU A 323 -5.42 -30.80 36.37
N ALA A 324 -6.54 -30.08 36.47
CA ALA A 324 -7.80 -30.48 35.85
C ALA A 324 -7.83 -30.24 34.33
N ASN A 325 -6.83 -29.54 33.78
CA ASN A 325 -6.74 -29.10 32.39
C ASN A 325 -7.96 -28.27 31.96
N THR A 326 -8.35 -27.31 32.82
CA THR A 326 -9.53 -26.46 32.59
C THR A 326 -9.22 -24.97 32.66
N ILE A 327 -10.04 -24.19 31.96
CA ILE A 327 -10.08 -22.73 32.07
C ILE A 327 -11.52 -22.36 32.38
N THR A 328 -11.71 -21.57 33.42
CA THR A 328 -13.03 -21.07 33.84
C THR A 328 -13.05 -19.56 33.70
N LEU A 329 -14.03 -19.04 32.97
CA LEU A 329 -14.30 -17.60 32.86
C LEU A 329 -15.67 -17.31 33.46
N THR A 330 -15.73 -16.39 34.40
CA THR A 330 -16.95 -16.00 35.11
C THR A 330 -17.20 -14.51 34.93
N ASP A 331 -18.39 -14.14 34.44
CA ASP A 331 -18.85 -12.76 34.34
C ASP A 331 -20.05 -12.51 35.26
N THR A 332 -20.15 -11.28 35.78
CA THR A 332 -21.29 -10.82 36.60
C THR A 332 -22.35 -10.08 35.78
N GLY A 333 -22.46 -10.40 34.48
CA GLY A 333 -23.39 -9.79 33.54
C GLY A 333 -24.84 -10.16 33.78
N ILE A 334 -25.68 -9.99 32.74
CA ILE A 334 -27.13 -10.24 32.83
C ILE A 334 -27.51 -11.73 33.05
N GLY A 335 -26.66 -12.66 32.58
CA GLY A 335 -26.97 -14.09 32.55
C GLY A 335 -27.97 -14.49 31.45
N MET A 336 -28.35 -15.76 31.41
CA MET A 336 -29.31 -16.32 30.44
C MET A 336 -30.37 -17.16 31.14
N THR A 337 -31.62 -17.02 30.69
CA THR A 337 -32.73 -17.93 31.07
C THR A 337 -32.58 -19.29 30.40
N LYS A 338 -33.35 -20.30 30.84
CA LYS A 338 -33.36 -21.64 30.21
C LYS A 338 -33.65 -21.56 28.70
N ASN A 339 -34.62 -20.72 28.32
CA ASN A 339 -35.01 -20.55 26.92
C ASN A 339 -33.91 -19.84 26.11
N GLU A 340 -33.21 -18.87 26.70
CA GLU A 340 -32.08 -18.20 26.05
C GLU A 340 -30.88 -19.14 25.88
N LEU A 341 -30.60 -20.03 26.83
CA LEU A 341 -29.57 -21.07 26.64
C LEU A 341 -29.88 -21.95 25.42
N ILE A 342 -31.14 -22.38 25.25
CA ILE A 342 -31.57 -23.21 24.12
C ILE A 342 -31.52 -22.43 22.80
N THR A 343 -32.03 -21.19 22.79
CA THR A 343 -32.18 -20.40 21.57
C THR A 343 -30.92 -19.65 21.13
N HIS A 344 -30.05 -19.24 22.06
CA HIS A 344 -28.85 -18.45 21.76
C HIS A 344 -27.57 -19.29 21.71
N LEU A 345 -27.41 -20.29 22.58
CA LEU A 345 -26.27 -21.22 22.52
C LEU A 345 -26.57 -22.49 21.72
N GLY A 346 -27.84 -22.90 21.65
CA GLY A 346 -28.28 -24.07 20.89
C GLY A 346 -28.61 -23.82 19.43
N THR A 347 -28.64 -22.55 18.96
CA THR A 347 -28.92 -22.19 17.56
C THR A 347 -27.78 -21.37 16.97
N ILE A 348 -27.17 -21.88 15.90
CA ILE A 348 -26.04 -21.22 15.24
C ILE A 348 -26.52 -19.98 14.45
N ALA A 349 -25.72 -18.93 14.43
CA ALA A 349 -25.98 -17.66 13.74
C ALA A 349 -27.15 -16.84 14.33
N LYS A 350 -27.51 -17.07 15.60
CA LYS A 350 -28.50 -16.28 16.32
C LYS A 350 -27.84 -15.52 17.48
N SER A 351 -27.67 -14.21 17.34
CA SER A 351 -27.13 -13.36 18.40
C SER A 351 -28.23 -12.84 19.33
N GLY A 352 -28.20 -13.25 20.60
CA GLY A 352 -29.05 -12.65 21.64
C GLY A 352 -28.75 -11.16 21.88
N THR A 353 -27.56 -10.68 21.51
CA THR A 353 -27.18 -9.26 21.61
C THR A 353 -27.88 -8.41 20.56
N ALA A 354 -28.02 -8.90 19.33
CA ALA A 354 -28.77 -8.21 18.28
C ALA A 354 -30.26 -8.07 18.65
N ASN A 355 -30.88 -9.17 19.11
CA ASN A 355 -32.29 -9.19 19.51
C ASN A 355 -32.58 -8.28 20.73
N PHE A 356 -31.64 -8.16 21.67
CA PHE A 356 -31.78 -7.27 22.83
C PHE A 356 -31.83 -5.80 22.40
N ILE A 357 -31.02 -5.41 21.41
CA ILE A 357 -31.00 -4.05 20.85
C ILE A 357 -32.33 -3.72 20.18
N GLU A 358 -32.84 -4.60 19.32
CA GLU A 358 -34.14 -4.40 18.65
C GLU A 358 -35.28 -4.21 19.67
N LYS A 359 -35.32 -5.01 20.74
CA LYS A 359 -36.37 -4.93 21.77
C LYS A 359 -36.31 -3.67 22.62
N ILE A 360 -35.13 -3.07 22.78
CA ILE A 360 -34.92 -1.92 23.67
C ILE A 360 -34.93 -0.59 22.91
N MET A 361 -34.54 -0.58 21.63
CA MET A 361 -34.34 0.63 20.83
C MET A 361 -35.52 1.05 19.94
N ASN A 362 -36.76 0.84 20.40
CA ASN A 362 -37.94 1.51 19.83
C ASN A 362 -37.95 3.05 20.06
N ALA A 363 -36.79 3.70 20.22
CA ALA A 363 -36.62 5.14 20.44
C ALA A 363 -35.33 5.62 19.76
N SER A 364 -35.44 5.99 18.48
CA SER A 364 -34.80 7.14 17.79
C SER A 364 -33.38 7.65 18.14
N ASN A 365 -32.47 6.87 18.72
CA ASN A 365 -31.06 7.23 18.89
C ASN A 365 -30.12 6.12 18.38
N THR A 366 -29.50 6.37 17.24
CA THR A 366 -28.62 5.43 16.51
C THR A 366 -27.24 5.26 17.16
N ASP A 367 -26.80 6.21 18.00
CA ASP A 367 -25.42 6.25 18.51
C ASP A 367 -25.13 5.19 19.59
N GLU A 368 -26.13 4.80 20.39
CA GLU A 368 -25.97 3.78 21.45
C GLU A 368 -26.15 2.35 20.91
N GLN A 369 -26.80 2.22 19.75
CA GLN A 369 -27.02 0.98 19.01
C GLN A 369 -25.69 0.32 18.58
N ASN A 370 -24.64 1.14 18.47
CA ASN A 370 -23.34 0.79 17.90
C ASN A 370 -22.27 0.39 18.94
N SER A 371 -22.55 0.37 20.25
CA SER A 371 -21.53 0.03 21.25
C SER A 371 -21.34 -1.48 21.50
N LEU A 372 -22.32 -2.32 21.15
CA LEU A 372 -22.30 -3.76 21.43
C LEU A 372 -21.57 -4.55 20.33
N ILE A 373 -20.83 -5.58 20.71
CA ILE A 373 -19.81 -6.21 19.87
C ILE A 373 -20.36 -7.40 19.07
N GLY A 374 -21.18 -8.26 19.70
CA GLY A 374 -21.63 -9.54 19.15
C GLY A 374 -22.76 -9.47 18.13
N GLN A 375 -22.44 -9.43 16.83
CA GLN A 375 -23.44 -9.37 15.75
C GLN A 375 -23.73 -10.72 15.05
N PHE A 376 -22.72 -11.60 14.89
CA PHE A 376 -22.83 -12.78 14.02
C PHE A 376 -23.44 -14.02 14.67
N GLY A 377 -23.41 -14.15 16.00
CA GLY A 377 -23.94 -15.33 16.70
C GLY A 377 -23.17 -16.63 16.46
N VAL A 378 -21.87 -16.54 16.14
CA VAL A 378 -20.98 -17.71 15.95
C VAL A 378 -19.73 -17.71 16.86
N GLY A 379 -19.41 -16.57 17.48
CA GLY A 379 -18.16 -16.37 18.23
C GLY A 379 -18.00 -17.30 19.44
N PHE A 380 -19.10 -17.66 20.12
CA PHE A 380 -19.07 -18.60 21.26
C PHE A 380 -18.45 -19.94 20.86
N TYR A 381 -18.74 -20.47 19.67
CA TYR A 381 -18.26 -21.79 19.26
C TYR A 381 -16.75 -21.85 18.98
N SER A 382 -16.06 -20.70 18.96
CA SER A 382 -14.59 -20.66 18.90
C SER A 382 -13.91 -21.36 20.07
N VAL A 383 -14.60 -21.53 21.21
CA VAL A 383 -14.07 -22.29 22.36
C VAL A 383 -13.71 -23.74 21.99
N PHE A 384 -14.46 -24.35 21.07
CA PHE A 384 -14.21 -25.73 20.62
C PHE A 384 -12.97 -25.86 19.73
N LEU A 385 -12.28 -24.76 19.40
CA LEU A 385 -10.92 -24.81 18.86
C LEU A 385 -9.97 -25.48 19.87
N VAL A 386 -10.11 -25.13 21.15
CA VAL A 386 -9.21 -25.53 22.23
C VAL A 386 -9.82 -26.52 23.22
N SER A 387 -11.15 -26.64 23.30
CA SER A 387 -11.83 -27.53 24.25
C SER A 387 -12.51 -28.73 23.59
N GLU A 388 -12.51 -29.88 24.29
CA GLU A 388 -13.28 -31.08 23.94
C GLU A 388 -14.73 -30.97 24.45
N LYS A 389 -14.89 -30.37 25.63
CA LYS A 389 -16.18 -30.21 26.30
C LYS A 389 -16.27 -28.82 26.90
N VAL A 390 -17.47 -28.24 26.83
CA VAL A 390 -17.78 -26.92 27.38
C VAL A 390 -18.96 -27.05 28.32
N VAL A 391 -18.85 -26.44 29.49
CA VAL A 391 -19.91 -26.36 30.49
C VAL A 391 -20.19 -24.88 30.73
N VAL A 392 -21.45 -24.47 30.55
CA VAL A 392 -21.91 -23.10 30.78
C VAL A 392 -22.95 -23.13 31.88
N ARG A 393 -22.64 -22.50 33.01
CA ARG A 393 -23.55 -22.30 34.13
C ARG A 393 -24.03 -20.86 34.08
N SER A 394 -25.34 -20.61 34.05
CA SER A 394 -25.87 -19.25 33.92
C SER A 394 -27.06 -19.01 34.82
N LYS A 395 -27.13 -17.82 35.42
CA LYS A 395 -28.21 -17.35 36.27
C LYS A 395 -28.68 -15.97 35.83
N HIS A 396 -29.91 -15.91 35.34
CA HIS A 396 -30.61 -14.65 35.05
C HIS A 396 -31.48 -14.24 36.25
N ASN A 397 -31.69 -12.94 36.47
CA ASN A 397 -32.49 -12.45 37.62
C ASN A 397 -33.90 -13.06 37.65
N ASN A 398 -34.53 -13.24 36.49
CA ASN A 398 -35.91 -13.71 36.33
C ASN A 398 -36.05 -15.24 36.18
N ASP A 399 -34.99 -16.02 36.38
CA ASP A 399 -35.03 -17.49 36.19
C ASP A 399 -34.10 -18.20 37.19
N SER A 400 -34.23 -19.53 37.32
CA SER A 400 -33.31 -20.35 38.14
C SER A 400 -31.93 -20.48 37.49
N GLN A 401 -30.93 -20.97 38.23
CA GLN A 401 -29.64 -21.35 37.66
C GLN A 401 -29.75 -22.64 36.83
N TYR A 402 -29.14 -22.63 35.63
CA TYR A 402 -29.08 -23.78 34.73
C TYR A 402 -27.65 -24.06 34.29
N ILE A 403 -27.38 -25.34 34.00
CA ILE A 403 -26.13 -25.82 33.42
C ILE A 403 -26.42 -26.33 32.00
N TRP A 404 -25.67 -25.79 31.04
CA TRP A 404 -25.62 -26.22 29.65
C TRP A 404 -24.29 -26.96 29.41
N ILE A 405 -24.33 -28.15 28.81
CA ILE A 405 -23.16 -28.99 28.58
C ILE A 405 -23.11 -29.38 27.10
N SER A 406 -21.96 -29.26 26.44
CA SER A 406 -21.81 -29.66 25.04
C SER A 406 -20.40 -30.13 24.68
N ASP A 407 -20.35 -30.99 23.66
CA ASP A 407 -19.16 -31.53 22.98
C ASP A 407 -19.05 -31.05 21.52
N ALA A 408 -19.73 -29.96 21.17
CA ALA A 408 -19.93 -29.41 19.81
C ALA A 408 -20.82 -30.25 18.87
N SER A 409 -21.19 -31.48 19.25
CA SER A 409 -22.09 -32.33 18.46
C SER A 409 -23.52 -32.24 18.97
N THR A 410 -23.68 -32.33 20.29
CA THR A 410 -24.97 -32.20 20.99
C THR A 410 -24.83 -31.33 22.22
N TYR A 411 -25.96 -30.93 22.82
CA TYR A 411 -25.95 -30.24 24.10
C TYR A 411 -27.10 -30.69 25.01
N THR A 412 -26.91 -30.56 26.31
CA THR A 412 -27.94 -30.81 27.33
C THR A 412 -28.11 -29.59 28.23
N VAL A 413 -29.33 -29.39 28.74
CA VAL A 413 -29.65 -28.31 29.68
C VAL A 413 -30.34 -28.91 30.90
N ILE A 414 -29.74 -28.70 32.07
CA ILE A 414 -30.25 -29.18 33.35
C ILE A 414 -30.36 -28.03 34.34
N LYS A 415 -31.29 -28.12 35.29
CA LYS A 415 -31.32 -27.20 36.44
C LYS A 415 -30.11 -27.48 37.31
N ASP A 416 -29.46 -26.45 37.83
CA ASP A 416 -28.24 -26.62 38.63
C ASP A 416 -28.56 -27.35 39.95
N PRO A 417 -27.94 -28.51 40.23
CA PRO A 417 -28.14 -29.23 41.49
C PRO A 417 -27.59 -28.49 42.71
N GLU A 418 -26.63 -27.58 42.52
CA GLU A 418 -26.01 -26.79 43.61
C GLU A 418 -26.82 -25.54 43.98
N GLY A 419 -27.92 -25.26 43.25
CA GLY A 419 -28.73 -24.06 43.43
C GLY A 419 -28.10 -22.80 42.81
N ASP A 420 -28.52 -21.63 43.29
CA ASP A 420 -28.17 -20.33 42.69
C ASP A 420 -26.80 -19.80 43.17
N THR A 421 -25.73 -20.56 42.90
CA THR A 421 -24.37 -20.23 43.36
C THR A 421 -23.80 -18.96 42.73
N LEU A 422 -24.15 -18.62 41.49
CA LEU A 422 -23.62 -17.44 40.79
C LEU A 422 -24.30 -16.12 41.19
N LYS A 423 -25.47 -16.18 41.84
CA LYS A 423 -26.41 -15.06 42.06
C LYS A 423 -26.93 -14.40 40.75
N ARG A 424 -26.03 -13.92 39.88
CA ARG A 424 -26.29 -13.37 38.54
C ARG A 424 -25.05 -13.49 37.65
N GLY A 425 -25.25 -13.83 36.38
CA GLY A 425 -24.19 -13.85 35.36
C GLY A 425 -23.99 -15.21 34.74
N THR A 426 -22.80 -15.45 34.18
CA THR A 426 -22.45 -16.72 33.52
C THR A 426 -21.04 -17.16 33.86
N GLU A 427 -20.87 -18.47 34.03
CA GLU A 427 -19.60 -19.16 34.19
C GLU A 427 -19.42 -20.15 33.03
N VAL A 428 -18.31 -20.02 32.30
CA VAL A 428 -17.94 -20.88 31.17
C VAL A 428 -16.69 -21.66 31.55
N THR A 429 -16.83 -22.97 31.70
CA THR A 429 -15.73 -23.90 31.97
C THR A 429 -15.37 -24.66 30.69
N LEU A 430 -14.11 -24.54 30.29
CA LEU A 430 -13.53 -25.20 29.13
C LEU A 430 -12.69 -26.38 29.58
N TYR A 431 -13.02 -27.58 29.10
CA TYR A 431 -12.17 -28.76 29.25
C TYR A 431 -11.26 -28.86 28.04
N LEU A 432 -9.98 -28.54 28.23
CA LEU A 432 -9.03 -28.36 27.12
C LEU A 432 -8.67 -29.70 26.47
N LYS A 433 -8.42 -29.66 25.16
CA LYS A 433 -7.80 -30.75 24.40
C LYS A 433 -6.36 -30.96 24.85
N LYS A 434 -5.82 -32.16 24.59
CA LYS A 434 -4.41 -32.49 24.88
C LYS A 434 -3.43 -31.56 24.15
N ASP A 435 -3.73 -31.16 22.92
CA ASP A 435 -2.90 -30.26 22.10
C ASP A 435 -3.09 -28.77 22.44
N ALA A 436 -3.97 -28.45 23.38
CA ALA A 436 -4.29 -27.08 23.82
C ALA A 436 -3.90 -26.84 25.29
N LYS A 437 -3.16 -27.77 25.92
CA LYS A 437 -2.76 -27.68 27.33
C LYS A 437 -1.96 -26.42 27.65
N GLU A 438 -1.23 -25.87 26.68
CA GLU A 438 -0.49 -24.61 26.83
C GLU A 438 -1.38 -23.41 27.23
N PHE A 439 -2.68 -23.43 26.92
CA PHE A 439 -3.61 -22.38 27.33
C PHE A 439 -4.03 -22.50 28.81
N SER A 440 -3.69 -23.60 29.49
CA SER A 440 -3.81 -23.70 30.95
C SER A 440 -2.67 -22.98 31.69
N ASP A 441 -1.61 -22.54 31.00
CA ASP A 441 -0.61 -21.68 31.61
C ASP A 441 -1.16 -20.25 31.75
N LEU A 442 -1.21 -19.79 32.99
CA LEU A 442 -1.69 -18.45 33.32
C LEU A 442 -0.82 -17.35 32.69
N SER A 443 0.48 -17.57 32.52
CA SER A 443 1.38 -16.60 31.87
C SER A 443 0.98 -16.40 30.42
N LYS A 444 0.65 -17.49 29.72
CA LYS A 444 0.14 -17.45 28.35
C LYS A 444 -1.21 -16.74 28.30
N LEU A 445 -2.16 -17.09 29.17
CA LEU A 445 -3.47 -16.42 29.24
C LEU A 445 -3.32 -14.92 29.50
N ARG A 446 -2.42 -14.52 30.39
CA ARG A 446 -2.14 -13.11 30.69
C ARG A 446 -1.64 -12.38 29.45
N HIS A 447 -0.75 -12.99 28.68
CA HIS A 447 -0.30 -12.45 27.40
C HIS A 447 -1.45 -12.29 26.41
N LEU A 448 -2.33 -13.30 26.27
CA LEU A 448 -3.48 -13.24 25.37
C LEU A 448 -4.48 -12.15 25.77
N ILE A 449 -4.77 -12.01 27.06
CA ILE A 449 -5.66 -10.96 27.58
C ILE A 449 -5.05 -9.58 27.33
N HIS A 450 -3.73 -9.43 27.53
CA HIS A 450 -3.03 -8.19 27.22
C HIS A 450 -3.05 -7.88 25.71
N THR A 451 -2.96 -8.89 24.85
CA THR A 451 -2.99 -8.70 23.39
C THR A 451 -4.39 -8.31 22.89
N TYR A 452 -5.42 -9.05 23.31
CA TYR A 452 -6.76 -8.93 22.72
C TYR A 452 -7.73 -8.05 23.52
N SER A 453 -7.55 -7.96 24.83
CA SER A 453 -8.57 -7.45 25.78
C SER A 453 -8.05 -6.39 26.75
N GLN A 454 -6.85 -5.84 26.53
CA GLN A 454 -6.24 -4.82 27.40
C GLN A 454 -7.13 -3.59 27.61
N PHE A 455 -7.95 -3.24 26.61
CA PHE A 455 -8.76 -2.01 26.56
C PHE A 455 -10.26 -2.27 26.71
N VAL A 456 -10.66 -3.47 27.13
CA VAL A 456 -12.04 -3.79 27.48
C VAL A 456 -12.49 -2.91 28.66
N THR A 457 -13.74 -2.46 28.61
CA THR A 457 -14.30 -1.46 29.55
C THR A 457 -14.34 -1.93 31.00
N PHE A 458 -14.50 -3.24 31.23
CA PHE A 458 -14.68 -3.84 32.55
C PHE A 458 -13.40 -4.48 33.07
N ASP A 459 -13.25 -4.54 34.39
CA ASP A 459 -12.07 -5.10 35.04
C ASP A 459 -12.03 -6.63 34.90
N ILE A 460 -10.85 -7.16 34.54
CA ILE A 460 -10.54 -8.57 34.32
C ILE A 460 -9.54 -9.00 35.40
N TYR A 461 -9.88 -10.03 36.17
CA TYR A 461 -9.06 -10.57 37.24
C TYR A 461 -8.60 -12.00 36.93
N ALA A 462 -7.34 -12.33 37.22
CA ALA A 462 -6.80 -13.69 37.21
C ALA A 462 -6.68 -14.22 38.63
N TYR A 463 -6.99 -15.51 38.83
CA TYR A 463 -6.73 -16.20 40.09
C TYR A 463 -5.27 -16.67 40.16
N GLU A 464 -4.48 -16.09 41.05
CA GLU A 464 -3.03 -16.29 41.15
C GLU A 464 -2.63 -16.78 42.55
N LYS A 465 -1.55 -17.58 42.60
CA LYS A 465 -0.90 -17.97 43.86
C LYS A 465 0.05 -16.85 44.29
N GLU A 466 -0.15 -16.28 45.46
CA GLU A 466 0.77 -15.29 46.04
C GLU A 466 2.07 -15.98 46.48
N SER A 467 3.21 -15.48 46.03
CA SER A 467 4.53 -15.82 46.57
C SER A 467 4.86 -14.85 47.70
N ASN A 468 4.94 -15.34 48.95
CA ASN A 468 5.45 -14.55 50.07
C ASN A 468 6.93 -14.18 49.80
N SER A 469 7.19 -12.91 49.55
CA SER A 469 8.54 -12.34 49.53
C SER A 469 8.72 -11.37 50.70
N GLU A 470 8.79 -11.89 51.92
CA GLU A 470 9.43 -11.21 53.05
C GLU A 470 10.08 -12.27 53.96
N GLU A 471 11.28 -12.74 53.59
CA GLU A 471 12.24 -13.17 54.61
C GLU A 471 12.75 -11.91 55.33
N LYS A 472 12.07 -11.48 56.39
CA LYS A 472 12.73 -10.69 57.43
C LYS A 472 13.65 -11.65 58.20
N LYS A 473 14.93 -11.60 57.91
CA LYS A 473 15.98 -12.05 58.84
C LYS A 473 15.88 -11.20 60.11
N SER A 474 15.18 -11.71 61.12
CA SER A 474 15.38 -11.29 62.51
C SER A 474 15.88 -12.49 63.30
N SER A 475 17.11 -12.36 63.78
CA SER A 475 17.77 -13.20 64.77
C SER A 475 16.90 -13.40 66.01
N ASN A 476 16.52 -14.65 66.29
CA ASN A 476 16.51 -15.22 67.64
C ASN A 476 16.28 -16.74 67.54
N GLU A 477 17.21 -17.49 68.13
CA GLU A 477 17.10 -18.93 68.34
C GLU A 477 16.06 -19.21 69.44
N ASN A 478 15.06 -20.01 69.09
CA ASN A 478 14.20 -20.87 69.93
C ASN A 478 12.73 -20.75 69.53
N ASP A 479 12.34 -21.54 68.52
CA ASP A 479 11.20 -22.47 68.59
C ASP A 479 11.00 -23.13 67.21
N LYS A 480 11.11 -24.46 67.17
CA LYS A 480 10.83 -25.27 65.98
C LYS A 480 9.36 -25.69 66.00
N VAL A 481 8.53 -25.01 65.21
CA VAL A 481 7.38 -25.62 64.53
C VAL A 481 7.40 -25.18 63.08
N SER A 482 7.79 -26.08 62.18
CA SER A 482 7.76 -25.87 60.74
C SER A 482 6.33 -26.02 60.23
N GLU A 483 5.55 -24.94 60.20
CA GLU A 483 4.33 -24.88 59.38
C GLU A 483 4.71 -24.85 57.90
N LYS A 484 4.21 -25.81 57.12
CA LYS A 484 4.32 -25.78 55.65
C LYS A 484 3.66 -24.49 55.16
N PRO A 485 4.30 -23.70 54.26
CA PRO A 485 3.69 -22.49 53.75
C PRO A 485 2.40 -22.83 53.00
N VAL A 486 1.26 -22.46 53.58
CA VAL A 486 -0.06 -22.57 52.92
C VAL A 486 -0.05 -21.56 51.78
N ALA A 487 -0.19 -22.07 50.55
CA ALA A 487 -0.33 -21.23 49.37
C ALA A 487 -1.58 -20.36 49.50
N LYS A 488 -1.40 -19.03 49.64
CA LYS A 488 -2.50 -18.07 49.55
C LYS A 488 -2.77 -17.77 48.08
N TYR A 489 -4.04 -17.71 47.70
CA TYR A 489 -4.46 -17.39 46.34
C TYR A 489 -5.30 -16.12 46.36
N ALA A 490 -5.10 -15.25 45.38
CA ALA A 490 -5.77 -13.96 45.28
C ALA A 490 -6.20 -13.64 43.85
N TRP A 491 -7.19 -12.75 43.72
CA TRP A 491 -7.65 -12.23 42.44
C TRP A 491 -6.83 -10.99 42.06
N ASN A 492 -5.97 -11.12 41.05
CA ASN A 492 -5.11 -10.04 40.58
C ASN A 492 -5.65 -9.43 39.29
N LYS A 493 -5.78 -8.10 39.26
CA LYS A 493 -6.26 -7.37 38.08
C LYS A 493 -5.24 -7.46 36.94
N ILE A 494 -5.71 -7.80 35.74
CA ILE A 494 -4.88 -8.01 34.55
C ILE A 494 -4.91 -6.80 33.62
N ASN A 495 -6.09 -6.23 33.35
CA ASN A 495 -6.23 -5.08 32.47
C ASN A 495 -6.13 -3.76 33.27
N GLY A 496 -5.07 -2.99 33.04
CA GLY A 496 -4.81 -1.75 33.81
C GLY A 496 -4.97 -0.45 33.03
N PHE A 497 -5.02 -0.51 31.69
CA PHE A 497 -4.96 0.69 30.85
C PHE A 497 -6.34 1.12 30.39
N LYS A 498 -6.83 2.25 30.91
CA LYS A 498 -8.02 2.89 30.35
C LYS A 498 -7.73 3.34 28.91
N PRO A 499 -8.65 3.14 27.95
CA PRO A 499 -8.45 3.56 26.57
C PRO A 499 -8.22 5.07 26.48
N LEU A 500 -6.98 5.48 26.22
CA LEU A 500 -6.58 6.89 26.29
C LEU A 500 -7.24 7.72 25.17
N TRP A 501 -7.39 7.11 23.99
CA TRP A 501 -7.93 7.72 22.77
C TRP A 501 -9.44 7.98 22.81
N VAL A 502 -10.14 7.46 23.83
CA VAL A 502 -11.58 7.70 24.04
C VAL A 502 -11.81 8.95 24.86
N ARG A 503 -10.84 9.35 25.70
CA ARG A 503 -10.91 10.55 26.53
C ARG A 503 -10.68 11.79 25.69
N HIS A 504 -11.29 12.89 26.09
CA HIS A 504 -10.99 14.18 25.47
C HIS A 504 -9.51 14.55 25.70
N PRO A 505 -8.75 15.03 24.68
CA PRO A 505 -7.31 15.28 24.81
C PRO A 505 -6.91 16.21 25.97
N LYS A 506 -7.78 17.15 26.34
CA LYS A 506 -7.56 18.08 27.48
C LYS A 506 -7.57 17.39 28.86
N ASN A 507 -8.18 16.22 28.95
CA ASN A 507 -8.34 15.50 30.22
C ASN A 507 -7.25 14.43 30.40
N VAL A 508 -6.19 14.45 29.59
CA VAL A 508 -5.12 13.45 29.59
C VAL A 508 -3.80 14.15 29.88
N THR A 509 -3.09 13.63 30.88
CA THR A 509 -1.78 14.16 31.31
C THR A 509 -0.64 13.64 30.44
N GLU A 510 0.50 14.35 30.45
CA GLU A 510 1.73 13.93 29.75
C GLU A 510 2.21 12.56 30.21
N GLU A 511 2.19 12.31 31.51
CA GLU A 511 2.59 11.03 32.12
C GLU A 511 1.72 9.87 31.63
N GLU A 512 0.42 10.09 31.46
CA GLU A 512 -0.49 9.09 30.90
C GLU A 512 -0.18 8.79 29.42
N TYR A 513 0.17 9.81 28.62
CA TYR A 513 0.59 9.61 27.22
C TYR A 513 1.90 8.82 27.15
N GLU A 514 2.91 9.18 27.93
CA GLU A 514 4.20 8.49 27.94
C GLU A 514 4.07 7.06 28.46
N ARG A 515 3.27 6.83 29.51
CA ARG A 515 2.98 5.47 30.00
C ARG A 515 2.27 4.64 28.94
N PHE A 516 1.34 5.23 28.21
CA PHE A 516 0.63 4.57 27.11
C PHE A 516 1.56 4.22 25.95
N TYR A 517 2.40 5.17 25.52
CA TYR A 517 3.40 4.98 24.48
C TYR A 517 4.39 3.84 24.82
N ASN A 518 4.91 3.83 26.04
CA ASN A 518 5.80 2.77 26.54
C ASN A 518 5.12 1.39 26.53
N GLY A 519 3.82 1.34 26.84
CA GLY A 519 3.01 0.11 26.76
C GLY A 519 2.74 -0.39 25.33
N LEU A 520 2.89 0.46 24.31
CA LEU A 520 2.73 0.07 22.90
C LEU A 520 4.01 -0.54 22.30
N ILE A 521 5.18 -0.03 22.68
CA ILE A 521 6.46 -0.40 22.07
C ILE A 521 7.14 -1.58 22.77
N LEU A 522 6.91 -1.72 24.08
CA LEU A 522 7.37 -2.80 24.96
C LEU A 522 8.76 -3.40 24.66
N ASN A 523 9.76 -2.76 25.27
CA ASN A 523 10.65 -3.40 26.24
C ASN A 523 10.77 -2.44 27.44
N PRO A 524 10.58 -2.87 28.71
CA PRO A 524 10.61 -1.97 29.87
C PRO A 524 11.93 -1.22 30.08
N PHE A 525 13.01 -1.69 29.42
CA PHE A 525 14.38 -1.20 29.53
C PHE A 525 14.77 -0.17 28.45
N ASP A 526 13.93 0.05 27.43
CA ASP A 526 14.18 1.00 26.31
C ASP A 526 13.22 2.21 26.37
N ARG A 527 12.92 2.71 27.59
CA ARG A 527 12.02 3.86 27.81
C ARG A 527 12.68 5.15 27.32
N LEU A 528 12.41 5.54 26.09
CA LEU A 528 12.76 6.86 25.56
C LEU A 528 11.47 7.62 25.25
N PRO A 529 11.42 8.94 25.47
CA PRO A 529 10.24 9.73 25.18
C PRO A 529 9.96 9.75 23.67
N SER A 530 8.68 9.91 23.32
CA SER A 530 8.29 10.13 21.93
C SER A 530 8.81 11.48 21.42
N LEU A 531 9.23 11.56 20.14
CA LEU A 531 9.64 12.83 19.51
C LEU A 531 8.44 13.74 19.24
N GLY A 532 7.26 13.14 19.10
CA GLY A 532 6.02 13.86 18.88
C GLY A 532 4.83 12.93 18.94
N ARG A 533 3.66 13.51 19.17
CA ARG A 533 2.39 12.79 19.22
C ARG A 533 1.25 13.58 18.59
N VAL A 534 0.21 12.85 18.20
CA VAL A 534 -1.08 13.44 17.83
C VAL A 534 -2.22 12.59 18.39
N HIS A 535 -3.08 13.20 19.20
CA HIS A 535 -4.35 12.63 19.64
C HIS A 535 -5.47 13.29 18.84
N PHE A 536 -6.28 12.50 18.15
CA PHE A 536 -7.31 13.03 17.26
C PHE A 536 -8.59 12.19 17.26
N HIS A 537 -9.68 12.88 16.92
CA HIS A 537 -10.96 12.30 16.55
C HIS A 537 -11.32 12.84 15.15
N THR A 538 -11.77 11.98 14.24
CA THR A 538 -12.21 12.40 12.91
C THR A 538 -13.73 12.32 12.79
N GLU A 539 -14.34 13.38 12.29
CA GLU A 539 -15.77 13.45 11.96
C GLU A 539 -16.00 13.30 10.44
N GLY A 540 -17.26 13.11 10.02
CA GLY A 540 -17.69 13.02 8.62
C GLY A 540 -17.83 11.58 8.09
N ASP A 541 -17.57 11.36 6.80
CA ASP A 541 -17.79 10.08 6.08
C ASP A 541 -17.19 8.83 6.73
N VAL A 542 -16.16 9.01 7.58
CA VAL A 542 -15.59 7.94 8.40
C VAL A 542 -15.24 8.51 9.76
N VAL A 543 -15.77 7.86 10.80
CA VAL A 543 -15.54 8.21 12.19
C VAL A 543 -14.55 7.23 12.82
N PHE A 544 -13.46 7.77 13.34
CA PHE A 544 -12.49 7.00 14.11
C PHE A 544 -11.70 7.92 15.06
N LYS A 545 -11.11 7.31 16.08
CA LYS A 545 -10.29 7.93 17.10
C LYS A 545 -8.91 7.30 17.07
N GLY A 546 -7.91 8.03 17.52
CA GLY A 546 -6.57 7.46 17.54
C GLY A 546 -5.54 8.36 18.19
N ILE A 547 -4.43 7.72 18.54
CA ILE A 547 -3.23 8.41 19.01
C ILE A 547 -2.04 7.83 18.23
N PHE A 548 -1.27 8.70 17.61
CA PHE A 548 0.00 8.33 16.96
C PHE A 548 1.17 8.97 17.67
N TYR A 549 2.31 8.29 17.60
CA TYR A 549 3.59 8.69 18.16
C TYR A 549 4.70 8.52 17.14
N ILE A 550 5.69 9.41 17.22
CA ILE A 550 6.96 9.31 16.50
C ILE A 550 7.99 8.75 17.49
N PRO A 551 8.50 7.53 17.25
CA PRO A 551 9.50 6.97 18.16
C PRO A 551 10.81 7.77 18.18
N GLY A 552 11.41 7.89 19.36
CA GLY A 552 12.73 8.52 19.54
C GLY A 552 13.91 7.57 19.34
N LYS A 553 13.65 6.25 19.26
CA LYS A 553 14.65 5.22 18.96
C LYS A 553 14.01 4.15 18.09
N ILE A 554 14.79 3.61 17.17
CA ILE A 554 14.41 2.46 16.35
C ILE A 554 15.33 1.30 16.74
N ASN A 555 14.79 0.08 16.82
CA ASN A 555 15.60 -1.14 17.02
C ASN A 555 16.68 -1.22 15.92
N GLU A 556 17.95 -1.41 16.29
CA GLU A 556 19.08 -1.36 15.37
C GLU A 556 18.96 -2.33 14.19
N LYS A 557 18.27 -3.48 14.37
CA LYS A 557 17.98 -4.42 13.27
C LYS A 557 17.09 -3.85 12.15
N LEU A 558 16.38 -2.75 12.40
CA LEU A 558 15.57 -2.03 11.40
C LEU A 558 16.39 -0.97 10.63
N LYS A 559 17.66 -0.70 11.01
CA LYS A 559 18.54 0.20 10.27
C LYS A 559 18.89 -0.37 8.89
N ASP A 560 19.03 -1.69 8.78
CA ASP A 560 19.49 -2.36 7.55
C ASP A 560 18.36 -2.65 6.53
N ASN A 561 17.10 -2.74 6.98
CA ASN A 561 15.94 -2.89 6.10
C ASN A 561 14.98 -1.70 6.26
N VAL A 562 15.20 -0.67 5.44
CA VAL A 562 14.48 0.62 5.45
C VAL A 562 12.95 0.47 5.41
N LEU A 563 12.42 -0.63 4.85
CA LEU A 563 11.00 -0.85 4.57
C LEU A 563 10.35 -1.99 5.38
N THR A 564 10.98 -2.54 6.44
CA THR A 564 10.33 -3.56 7.27
C THR A 564 9.04 -3.01 7.88
N ILE A 565 7.93 -3.72 7.68
CA ILE A 565 6.61 -3.36 8.20
C ILE A 565 6.63 -3.67 9.71
N THR A 566 6.61 -2.65 10.56
CA THR A 566 6.58 -2.86 12.02
C THR A 566 5.15 -2.97 12.53
N LYS A 567 4.93 -3.83 13.54
CA LYS A 567 3.64 -4.08 14.21
C LYS A 567 3.30 -3.04 15.27
N LEU A 568 3.78 -1.80 15.11
CA LEU A 568 3.67 -0.75 16.12
C LEU A 568 2.34 0.02 16.08
N LEU A 569 1.63 -0.07 14.96
CA LEU A 569 0.28 0.47 14.83
C LEU A 569 -0.74 -0.65 14.98
N LYS A 570 -1.68 -0.46 15.91
CA LYS A 570 -2.75 -1.43 16.19
C LYS A 570 -4.10 -0.88 15.74
N LEU A 571 -4.87 -1.70 15.05
CA LEU A 571 -6.26 -1.39 14.72
C LEU A 571 -7.21 -2.04 15.73
N TYR A 572 -8.09 -1.20 16.24
CA TYR A 572 -9.19 -1.56 17.11
C TYR A 572 -10.51 -1.26 16.40
N VAL A 573 -11.51 -2.09 16.69
CA VAL A 573 -12.90 -1.80 16.37
C VAL A 573 -13.69 -1.94 17.65
N ARG A 574 -14.34 -0.86 18.08
CA ARG A 574 -15.07 -0.80 19.36
C ARG A 574 -14.18 -1.24 20.53
N ARG A 575 -12.92 -0.75 20.55
CA ARG A 575 -11.89 -1.06 21.57
C ARG A 575 -11.40 -2.51 21.61
N ILE A 576 -11.82 -3.36 20.66
CA ILE A 576 -11.31 -4.72 20.51
C ILE A 576 -10.20 -4.75 19.49
N PHE A 577 -9.10 -5.39 19.83
CA PHE A 577 -7.98 -5.57 18.92
C PHE A 577 -8.38 -6.45 17.73
N ILE A 578 -8.15 -5.94 16.52
CA ILE A 578 -8.42 -6.66 15.27
C ILE A 578 -7.12 -7.17 14.65
N THR A 579 -6.18 -6.27 14.38
CA THR A 579 -4.91 -6.61 13.74
C THR A 579 -3.86 -5.52 13.95
N ASP A 580 -2.59 -5.91 13.90
CA ASP A 580 -1.42 -5.05 13.81
C ASP A 580 -0.76 -5.10 12.41
N GLU A 581 -1.33 -5.89 11.49
CA GLU A 581 -0.89 -6.00 10.10
C GLU A 581 -1.52 -4.88 9.24
N MET A 582 -0.94 -3.69 9.34
CA MET A 582 -1.49 -2.47 8.74
C MET A 582 -1.01 -2.20 7.31
N SER A 583 -0.54 -3.21 6.57
CA SER A 583 0.06 -3.03 5.23
C SER A 583 -0.91 -2.45 4.19
N GLU A 584 -2.22 -2.63 4.37
CA GLU A 584 -3.25 -2.03 3.52
C GLU A 584 -3.65 -0.59 3.94
N ILE A 585 -3.32 -0.19 5.17
CA ILE A 585 -3.75 1.09 5.75
C ILE A 585 -2.61 2.11 5.75
N ILE A 586 -1.39 1.66 6.03
CA ILE A 586 -0.22 2.51 6.16
C ILE A 586 0.83 2.16 5.09
N PRO A 587 1.27 3.15 4.30
CA PRO A 587 2.40 2.98 3.39
C PRO A 587 3.68 2.56 4.11
N ARG A 588 4.55 1.81 3.44
CA ARG A 588 5.79 1.29 4.02
C ARG A 588 6.70 2.40 4.57
N TYR A 589 6.75 3.55 3.92
CA TYR A 589 7.55 4.69 4.38
C TYR A 589 7.09 5.29 5.73
N LEU A 590 5.90 4.92 6.24
CA LEU A 590 5.36 5.30 7.55
C LEU A 590 5.19 4.10 8.50
N SER A 591 5.71 2.92 8.14
CA SER A 591 5.53 1.68 8.93
C SER A 591 6.13 1.72 10.33
N TRP A 592 6.95 2.72 10.64
CA TRP A 592 7.65 2.93 11.91
C TRP A 592 6.84 3.74 12.93
N VAL A 593 5.69 4.29 12.53
CA VAL A 593 4.82 5.06 13.43
C VAL A 593 4.15 4.12 14.43
N ALA A 594 4.21 4.48 15.71
CA ALA A 594 3.54 3.74 16.77
C ALA A 594 2.19 4.37 17.09
N GLY A 595 1.20 3.56 17.46
CA GLY A 595 -0.08 4.11 17.90
C GLY A 595 -1.26 3.15 17.82
N VAL A 596 -2.45 3.75 17.87
CA VAL A 596 -3.71 3.03 17.74
C VAL A 596 -4.67 3.78 16.82
N VAL A 597 -5.48 3.01 16.10
CA VAL A 597 -6.68 3.50 15.40
C VAL A 597 -7.85 2.71 15.93
N ASP A 598 -8.91 3.38 16.40
CA ASP A 598 -10.15 2.75 16.87
C ASP A 598 -11.33 3.31 16.09
N SER A 599 -12.07 2.44 15.41
CA SER A 599 -13.22 2.83 14.59
C SER A 599 -14.45 2.01 14.98
N ASP A 600 -15.61 2.67 15.09
CA ASP A 600 -16.86 2.02 15.46
C ASP A 600 -17.64 1.46 14.25
N ASP A 601 -17.28 1.94 13.04
CA ASP A 601 -18.02 1.75 11.78
C ASP A 601 -17.38 0.76 10.80
N LEU A 602 -16.25 0.16 11.15
CA LEU A 602 -15.55 -0.77 10.26
C LEU A 602 -16.33 -2.08 10.13
N PRO A 603 -16.74 -2.49 8.91
CA PRO A 603 -17.40 -3.78 8.71
C PRO A 603 -16.39 -4.90 8.96
N LEU A 604 -16.58 -5.64 10.04
CA LEU A 604 -15.75 -6.78 10.37
C LEU A 604 -16.17 -8.00 9.56
N ASN A 605 -15.19 -8.82 9.17
CA ASN A 605 -15.48 -10.16 8.67
C ASN A 605 -15.82 -11.10 9.83
N VAL A 606 -16.34 -12.29 9.52
CA VAL A 606 -16.78 -13.26 10.54
C VAL A 606 -15.62 -13.71 11.45
N SER A 607 -14.39 -13.80 10.93
CA SER A 607 -13.21 -14.12 11.74
C SER A 607 -12.70 -12.95 12.60
N ARG A 608 -13.06 -11.71 12.24
CA ARG A 608 -12.59 -10.45 12.84
C ARG A 608 -11.05 -10.37 12.93
N GLU A 609 -10.34 -10.97 11.97
CA GLU A 609 -8.87 -10.99 11.90
C GLU A 609 -8.35 -10.35 10.61
N VAL A 610 -9.10 -10.47 9.52
CA VAL A 610 -8.68 -9.99 8.19
C VAL A 610 -9.61 -8.86 7.79
N LEU A 611 -9.02 -7.69 7.55
CA LEU A 611 -9.76 -6.57 7.01
C LEU A 611 -10.12 -6.87 5.56
N GLN A 612 -11.40 -6.74 5.23
CA GLN A 612 -11.81 -6.78 3.84
C GLN A 612 -11.47 -5.43 3.20
N ALA A 613 -10.77 -5.45 2.06
CA ALA A 613 -10.47 -4.26 1.29
C ALA A 613 -11.77 -3.52 0.92
N SER A 614 -12.10 -2.48 1.66
CA SER A 614 -13.32 -1.70 1.51
C SER A 614 -13.01 -0.26 1.14
N LYS A 615 -13.98 0.42 0.51
CA LYS A 615 -13.87 1.86 0.24
C LYS A 615 -13.61 2.65 1.54
N LEU A 616 -14.20 2.20 2.64
CA LEU A 616 -14.06 2.78 3.98
C LEU A 616 -12.61 2.69 4.47
N LEU A 617 -11.99 1.52 4.36
CA LEU A 617 -10.61 1.29 4.77
C LEU A 617 -9.63 2.22 4.05
N ARG A 618 -9.82 2.42 2.74
CA ARG A 618 -9.00 3.34 1.95
C ARG A 618 -9.18 4.81 2.38
N LEU A 619 -10.38 5.20 2.80
CA LEU A 619 -10.61 6.55 3.34
C LEU A 619 -9.95 6.73 4.71
N ILE A 620 -9.99 5.72 5.57
CA ILE A 620 -9.24 5.69 6.83
C ILE A 620 -7.75 5.84 6.56
N SER A 621 -7.19 5.02 5.67
CA SER A 621 -5.79 5.09 5.24
C SER A 621 -5.37 6.50 4.85
N LYS A 622 -6.12 7.16 3.94
CA LYS A 622 -5.83 8.54 3.53
C LYS A 622 -5.87 9.53 4.70
N LYS A 623 -6.86 9.42 5.59
CA LYS A 623 -6.96 10.29 6.78
C LYS A 623 -5.82 10.02 7.78
N VAL A 624 -5.43 8.76 7.99
CA VAL A 624 -4.32 8.34 8.86
C VAL A 624 -3.00 8.90 8.36
N VAL A 625 -2.66 8.67 7.08
CA VAL A 625 -1.43 9.23 6.46
C VAL A 625 -1.40 10.74 6.59
N LYS A 626 -2.53 11.42 6.32
CA LYS A 626 -2.63 12.87 6.46
C LYS A 626 -2.31 13.34 7.89
N LYS A 627 -2.87 12.69 8.91
CA LYS A 627 -2.65 13.01 10.34
C LYS A 627 -1.21 12.78 10.78
N ILE A 628 -0.58 11.70 10.30
CA ILE A 628 0.84 11.42 10.57
C ILE A 628 1.72 12.51 9.95
N LEU A 629 1.52 12.86 8.68
CA LEU A 629 2.30 13.92 8.03
C LEU A 629 2.06 15.30 8.68
N ASP A 630 0.83 15.60 9.13
CA ASP A 630 0.54 16.82 9.89
C ASP A 630 1.25 16.85 11.25
N MET A 631 1.40 15.70 11.91
CA MET A 631 2.16 15.57 13.15
C MET A 631 3.65 15.86 12.91
N ILE A 632 4.23 15.28 11.85
CA ILE A 632 5.65 15.47 11.51
C ILE A 632 5.95 16.93 11.17
N ILE A 633 5.10 17.58 10.36
CA ILE A 633 5.29 18.99 9.97
C ILE A 633 5.25 19.94 11.18
N LYS A 634 4.59 19.57 12.27
CA LYS A 634 4.51 20.38 13.49
C LYS A 634 5.74 20.27 14.39
N LEU A 635 6.64 19.31 14.15
CA LEU A 635 7.89 19.19 14.90
C LEU A 635 8.77 20.42 14.68
N LYS A 636 9.46 20.86 15.75
CA LYS A 636 10.38 22.01 15.75
C LYS A 636 11.54 21.76 16.71
N GLY A 637 12.65 22.47 16.51
CA GLY A 637 13.84 22.40 17.37
C GLY A 637 14.43 20.99 17.44
N GLU A 638 14.97 20.63 18.61
CA GLU A 638 15.68 19.36 18.84
C GLU A 638 14.87 18.12 18.45
N ALA A 639 13.54 18.15 18.63
CA ALA A 639 12.67 17.03 18.24
C ALA A 639 12.60 16.84 16.72
N PHE A 640 12.63 17.93 15.95
CA PHE A 640 12.70 17.86 14.49
C PHE A 640 14.07 17.40 14.01
N ASP A 641 15.15 17.87 14.66
CA ASP A 641 16.52 17.50 14.28
C ASP A 641 16.76 16.00 14.45
N LYS A 642 16.39 15.45 15.62
CA LYS A 642 16.41 14.00 15.89
C LYS A 642 15.51 13.22 14.91
N PHE A 643 14.32 13.76 14.62
CA PHE A 643 13.44 13.15 13.63
C PHE A 643 14.11 13.10 12.25
N TYR A 644 14.73 14.19 11.81
CA TYR A 644 15.32 14.29 10.48
C TYR A 644 16.52 13.35 10.34
N GLU A 645 17.38 13.30 11.36
CA GLU A 645 18.51 12.37 11.43
C GLU A 645 18.06 10.91 11.22
N MET A 646 16.97 10.51 11.91
CA MET A 646 16.52 9.12 11.91
C MET A 646 15.61 8.75 10.72
N TYR A 647 14.75 9.68 10.27
CA TYR A 647 13.62 9.37 9.40
C TYR A 647 13.66 10.07 8.03
N SER A 648 14.63 10.95 7.76
CA SER A 648 14.75 11.69 6.49
C SER A 648 14.73 10.77 5.26
N ARG A 649 15.50 9.68 5.24
CA ARG A 649 15.49 8.71 4.12
C ARG A 649 14.13 8.06 3.91
N LYS A 650 13.39 7.78 4.99
CA LYS A 650 12.02 7.25 4.88
C LYS A 650 11.09 8.29 4.27
N MET A 651 11.25 9.58 4.60
CA MET A 651 10.49 10.65 3.94
C MET A 651 10.82 10.76 2.46
N LYS A 652 12.10 10.61 2.08
CA LYS A 652 12.53 10.58 0.67
C LYS A 652 11.87 9.43 -0.10
N HIS A 653 11.85 8.21 0.47
CA HIS A 653 11.08 7.10 -0.09
C HIS A 653 9.58 7.40 -0.21
N GLY A 654 9.01 8.14 0.75
CA GLY A 654 7.62 8.57 0.68
C GLY A 654 7.31 9.41 -0.57
N ILE A 655 8.24 10.23 -1.06
CA ILE A 655 8.04 10.96 -2.33
C ILE A 655 8.02 10.01 -3.52
N LEU A 656 8.87 8.97 -3.51
CA LEU A 656 8.97 8.00 -4.60
C LEU A 656 7.77 7.03 -4.65
N GLU A 657 7.19 6.69 -3.48
CA GLU A 657 6.09 5.73 -3.37
C GLU A 657 4.70 6.38 -3.35
N ASP A 658 4.57 7.61 -2.84
CA ASP A 658 3.30 8.29 -2.58
C ASP A 658 3.22 9.68 -3.27
N PRO A 659 2.96 9.70 -4.60
CA PRO A 659 2.89 10.94 -5.36
C PRO A 659 1.70 11.83 -4.94
N GLU A 660 0.65 11.26 -4.32
CA GLU A 660 -0.48 12.06 -3.81
C GLU A 660 -0.04 12.97 -2.66
N ASN A 661 0.85 12.49 -1.78
CA ASN A 661 1.36 13.24 -0.63
C ASN A 661 2.74 13.85 -0.84
N ALA A 662 3.42 13.61 -1.98
CA ALA A 662 4.77 14.07 -2.27
C ALA A 662 5.01 15.57 -1.97
N ASN A 663 4.08 16.46 -2.38
CA ASN A 663 4.19 17.90 -2.09
C ASN A 663 4.15 18.24 -0.59
N LYS A 664 3.43 17.45 0.20
CA LYS A 664 3.35 17.61 1.66
C LYS A 664 4.62 17.09 2.32
N ILE A 665 5.13 15.95 1.85
CA ILE A 665 6.39 15.35 2.31
C ILE A 665 7.58 16.26 1.98
N ALA A 666 7.57 16.90 0.80
CA ALA A 666 8.61 17.84 0.37
C ALA A 666 8.85 18.99 1.37
N LYS A 667 7.83 19.41 2.13
CA LYS A 667 7.97 20.45 3.17
C LYS A 667 8.80 20.02 4.37
N ILE A 668 8.92 18.71 4.59
CA ILE A 668 9.67 18.11 5.69
C ILE A 668 11.17 18.05 5.34
N LEU A 669 11.51 18.00 4.04
CA LEU A 669 12.89 17.86 3.59
C LEU A 669 13.74 19.09 3.90
N ARG A 670 15.01 18.83 4.18
CA ARG A 670 16.06 19.82 4.45
C ARG A 670 17.30 19.49 3.64
N PHE A 671 17.95 20.52 3.12
CA PHE A 671 19.10 20.40 2.22
C PHE A 671 20.15 21.43 2.61
N ASN A 672 21.43 21.12 2.39
CA ASN A 672 22.46 22.15 2.42
C ASN A 672 22.30 23.08 1.20
N SER A 673 22.78 24.32 1.31
CA SER A 673 22.62 25.33 0.27
C SER A 673 23.87 26.18 0.12
N SER A 674 24.00 26.86 -1.02
CA SER A 674 25.06 27.85 -1.24
C SER A 674 24.83 29.18 -0.49
N TYR A 675 23.64 29.40 0.07
CA TYR A 675 23.32 30.64 0.79
C TYR A 675 23.86 30.66 2.22
N GLU A 676 23.80 29.53 2.93
CA GLU A 676 24.22 29.39 4.33
C GLU A 676 24.85 28.01 4.56
N GLU A 677 25.70 27.88 5.59
CA GLU A 677 26.31 26.58 5.92
C GLU A 677 25.34 25.60 6.59
N SER A 678 24.24 26.11 7.15
CA SER A 678 23.16 25.30 7.73
C SER A 678 22.24 24.68 6.67
N VAL A 679 21.39 23.76 7.14
CA VAL A 679 20.37 23.14 6.29
C VAL A 679 19.15 24.06 6.14
N THR A 680 18.66 24.22 4.90
CA THR A 680 17.48 25.02 4.56
C THR A 680 16.30 24.14 4.15
N SER A 681 15.07 24.64 4.30
CA SER A 681 13.89 24.02 3.69
C SER A 681 13.69 24.49 2.24
N LEU A 682 12.88 23.74 1.47
CA LEU A 682 12.44 24.17 0.15
C LEU A 682 11.55 25.42 0.20
N GLU A 683 10.82 25.63 1.31
CA GLU A 683 9.98 26.83 1.45
C GLU A 683 10.84 28.08 1.65
N ASP A 684 11.92 27.96 2.42
CA ASP A 684 12.86 29.05 2.67
C ASP A 684 13.67 29.38 1.41
N TYR A 685 14.12 28.38 0.65
CA TYR A 685 14.74 28.59 -0.66
C TYR A 685 13.82 29.40 -1.58
N VAL A 686 12.54 28.99 -1.69
CA VAL A 686 11.57 29.69 -2.56
C VAL A 686 11.33 31.14 -2.09
N SER A 687 11.41 31.40 -0.79
CA SER A 687 11.25 32.75 -0.24
C SER A 687 12.40 33.69 -0.60
N ARG A 688 13.60 33.16 -0.84
CA ARG A 688 14.81 33.90 -1.22
C ARG A 688 15.09 33.93 -2.72
N MET A 689 14.23 33.29 -3.53
CA MET A 689 14.38 33.29 -4.99
C MET A 689 14.29 34.71 -5.55
N LYS A 690 15.14 35.02 -6.53
CA LYS A 690 15.08 36.30 -7.26
C LYS A 690 13.78 36.42 -8.06
N GLU A 691 13.33 37.65 -8.32
CA GLU A 691 12.06 37.92 -9.02
C GLU A 691 11.95 37.20 -10.38
N ASN A 692 13.05 37.11 -11.12
CA ASN A 692 13.09 36.48 -12.45
C ASN A 692 13.39 34.97 -12.41
N GLN A 693 13.63 34.39 -11.23
CA GLN A 693 14.01 33.00 -11.07
C GLN A 693 12.77 32.09 -11.17
N LYS A 694 12.77 31.17 -12.14
CA LYS A 694 11.64 30.24 -12.40
C LYS A 694 11.88 28.83 -11.88
N GLU A 695 13.13 28.49 -11.57
CA GLU A 695 13.57 27.14 -11.25
C GLU A 695 14.36 27.09 -9.93
N ILE A 696 14.29 25.94 -9.26
CA ILE A 696 15.09 25.60 -8.08
C ILE A 696 16.31 24.83 -8.59
N TYR A 697 17.49 25.41 -8.41
CA TYR A 697 18.74 24.83 -8.90
C TYR A 697 19.36 23.92 -7.84
N TYR A 698 19.82 22.75 -8.25
CA TYR A 698 20.48 21.81 -7.36
C TYR A 698 21.60 21.05 -8.06
N LEU A 699 22.58 20.61 -7.28
CA LEU A 699 23.64 19.71 -7.72
C LEU A 699 23.85 18.63 -6.66
N ALA A 700 24.02 17.38 -7.11
CA ALA A 700 24.28 16.24 -6.26
C ALA A 700 25.77 15.84 -6.28
N GLY A 701 26.26 15.34 -5.16
CA GLY A 701 27.66 14.94 -4.97
C GLY A 701 27.86 14.22 -3.64
N GLU A 702 29.06 13.68 -3.40
CA GLU A 702 29.37 12.92 -2.19
C GLU A 702 29.58 13.84 -0.98
N THR A 703 30.18 15.02 -1.22
CA THR A 703 30.52 15.98 -0.16
C THR A 703 30.16 17.41 -0.56
N ILE A 704 29.94 18.26 0.45
CA ILE A 704 29.71 19.70 0.24
C ILE A 704 30.91 20.33 -0.49
N HIS A 705 32.14 19.88 -0.20
CA HIS A 705 33.35 20.42 -0.82
C HIS A 705 33.44 20.08 -2.32
N GLU A 706 33.10 18.85 -2.71
CA GLU A 706 33.02 18.45 -4.13
C GLU A 706 32.03 19.34 -4.88
N ILE A 707 30.84 19.55 -4.31
CA ILE A 707 29.79 20.37 -4.93
C ILE A 707 30.22 21.85 -5.01
N LYS A 708 30.72 22.44 -3.91
CA LYS A 708 31.18 23.84 -3.84
C LYS A 708 32.29 24.17 -4.83
N THR A 709 33.12 23.19 -5.18
CA THR A 709 34.24 23.38 -6.09
C THR A 709 33.91 22.95 -7.53
N SER A 710 32.71 22.42 -7.78
CA SER A 710 32.32 21.92 -9.10
C SER A 710 32.25 23.05 -10.14
N PRO A 711 32.76 22.85 -11.37
CA PRO A 711 32.60 23.79 -12.47
C PRO A 711 31.13 24.07 -12.81
N LEU A 712 30.23 23.14 -12.48
CA LEU A 712 28.80 23.18 -12.85
C LEU A 712 28.01 24.24 -12.08
N ILE A 713 28.54 24.76 -10.96
CA ILE A 713 27.85 25.75 -10.14
C ILE A 713 28.35 27.19 -10.36
N GLU A 714 29.50 27.40 -11.02
CA GLU A 714 30.21 28.69 -11.10
C GLU A 714 29.29 29.84 -11.57
N LYS A 715 28.59 29.67 -12.70
CA LYS A 715 27.61 30.64 -13.20
C LYS A 715 26.55 31.03 -12.19
N TYR A 716 26.07 30.08 -11.40
CA TYR A 716 24.99 30.32 -10.45
C TYR A 716 25.50 31.07 -9.23
N ILE A 717 26.65 30.67 -8.69
CA ILE A 717 27.30 31.36 -7.58
C ILE A 717 27.68 32.80 -7.97
N ASN A 718 28.32 32.99 -9.13
CA ASN A 718 28.73 34.32 -9.60
C ASN A 718 27.54 35.24 -9.87
N ASN A 719 26.40 34.67 -10.31
CA ASN A 719 25.15 35.41 -10.46
C ASN A 719 24.36 35.54 -9.16
N ASN A 720 24.92 35.20 -8.00
CA ASN A 720 24.25 35.21 -6.70
C ASN A 720 22.92 34.43 -6.71
N ILE A 721 22.87 33.28 -7.40
CA ILE A 721 21.72 32.39 -7.46
C ILE A 721 21.98 31.22 -6.50
N GLU A 722 21.03 30.98 -5.59
CA GLU A 722 21.11 29.92 -4.60
C GLU A 722 21.06 28.52 -5.26
N VAL A 723 21.96 27.62 -4.86
CA VAL A 723 22.03 26.22 -5.32
C VAL A 723 21.88 25.28 -4.13
N LEU A 724 20.97 24.31 -4.22
CA LEU A 724 20.83 23.24 -3.23
C LEU A 724 21.92 22.17 -3.43
N TYR A 725 22.52 21.75 -2.33
CA TYR A 725 23.54 20.71 -2.28
C TYR A 725 22.89 19.39 -1.83
N CYS A 726 22.86 18.42 -2.75
CA CYS A 726 22.21 17.13 -2.55
C CYS A 726 23.25 16.05 -2.25
N LEU A 727 23.28 15.58 -1.00
CA LEU A 727 24.29 14.62 -0.54
C LEU A 727 23.76 13.19 -0.49
N ASP A 728 22.44 13.00 -0.40
CA ASP A 728 21.86 11.66 -0.28
C ASP A 728 21.68 11.03 -1.67
N PRO A 729 22.00 9.74 -1.84
CA PRO A 729 21.81 9.02 -3.11
C PRO A 729 20.38 9.08 -3.67
N LEU A 730 19.36 9.30 -2.83
CA LEU A 730 17.96 9.38 -3.27
C LEU A 730 17.56 10.77 -3.77
N ASP A 731 18.35 11.82 -3.54
CA ASP A 731 17.92 13.20 -3.75
C ASP A 731 17.59 13.53 -5.21
N GLU A 732 18.39 13.04 -6.17
CA GLU A 732 18.09 13.23 -7.59
C GLU A 732 16.76 12.58 -7.98
N ASN A 733 16.55 11.33 -7.58
CA ASN A 733 15.30 10.60 -7.82
C ASN A 733 14.09 11.30 -7.17
N VAL A 734 14.27 11.86 -5.97
CA VAL A 734 13.25 12.62 -5.25
C VAL A 734 12.82 13.85 -6.04
N PHE A 735 13.76 14.62 -6.58
CA PHE A 735 13.44 15.81 -7.36
C PHE A 735 12.88 15.49 -8.75
N GLU A 736 13.33 14.40 -9.37
CA GLU A 736 12.74 13.87 -10.62
C GLU A 736 11.26 13.48 -10.44
N GLU A 737 10.92 12.80 -9.35
CA GLU A 737 9.54 12.38 -9.07
C GLU A 737 8.67 13.57 -8.64
N LEU A 738 9.21 14.47 -7.80
CA LEU A 738 8.48 15.65 -7.34
C LEU A 738 8.18 16.64 -8.49
N ARG A 739 9.10 16.77 -9.46
CA ARG A 739 9.06 17.63 -10.67
C ARG A 739 9.00 19.14 -10.42
N MET A 740 8.16 19.58 -9.50
CA MET A 740 7.96 20.99 -9.17
C MET A 740 7.49 21.19 -7.74
N PHE A 741 7.84 22.33 -7.16
CA PHE A 741 7.41 22.76 -5.83
C PHE A 741 7.01 24.23 -5.87
N LYS A 742 5.83 24.58 -5.32
CA LYS A 742 5.25 25.94 -5.38
C LYS A 742 5.32 26.58 -6.79
N ASN A 743 5.01 25.79 -7.82
CA ASN A 743 5.07 26.17 -9.25
C ASN A 743 6.48 26.46 -9.81
N LYS A 744 7.54 26.12 -9.09
CA LYS A 744 8.93 26.20 -9.54
C LYS A 744 9.42 24.80 -9.91
N LYS A 745 10.05 24.64 -11.07
CA LYS A 745 10.62 23.35 -11.50
C LYS A 745 11.96 23.11 -10.83
N PHE A 746 12.33 21.84 -10.64
CA PHE A 746 13.69 21.48 -10.22
C PHE A 746 14.62 21.40 -11.42
N ARG A 747 15.83 21.93 -11.28
CA ARG A 747 16.85 21.97 -12.32
C ARG A 747 18.15 21.37 -11.80
N ASN A 748 18.50 20.20 -12.32
CA ASN A 748 19.81 19.58 -12.05
C ASN A 748 20.88 20.28 -12.89
N LEU A 749 21.90 20.83 -12.23
CA LEU A 749 22.99 21.55 -12.90
C LEU A 749 23.93 20.63 -13.68
N ALA A 750 23.94 19.32 -13.39
CA ALA A 750 24.70 18.31 -14.13
C ALA A 750 24.07 17.89 -15.46
N LEU A 751 22.83 18.33 -15.74
CA LEU A 751 22.12 18.03 -16.98
C LEU A 751 22.04 19.28 -17.86
N ASN A 752 22.00 19.12 -19.18
CA ASN A 752 21.82 20.24 -20.11
C ASN A 752 20.40 20.81 -20.10
N SER A 753 20.24 22.09 -20.44
CA SER A 753 18.94 22.72 -20.73
C SER A 753 19.00 23.51 -22.01
N ASN A 754 17.84 23.63 -22.64
CA ASN A 754 17.64 24.54 -23.77
C ASN A 754 17.68 26.03 -23.35
N ASP A 755 17.49 26.32 -22.06
CA ASP A 755 17.42 27.69 -21.49
C ASP A 755 18.78 28.21 -20.97
N ASP A 756 19.83 27.39 -20.93
CA ASP A 756 21.20 27.86 -20.63
C ASP A 756 21.76 28.80 -21.73
N ASN A 757 21.01 28.95 -22.83
CA ASN A 757 21.11 30.01 -23.84
C ASN A 757 20.54 31.38 -23.38
N GLY A 758 20.34 31.58 -22.08
CA GLY A 758 19.93 32.86 -21.51
C GLY A 758 20.94 33.96 -21.84
N LYS A 759 20.44 35.09 -22.37
CA LYS A 759 21.18 36.29 -22.75
C LYS A 759 22.24 36.64 -21.71
N SER A 760 23.49 36.34 -22.00
CA SER A 760 24.61 37.14 -21.54
C SER A 760 24.36 38.58 -22.00
N GLU A 761 24.66 39.58 -21.18
CA GLU A 761 24.80 40.97 -21.64
C GLU A 761 26.09 41.18 -22.47
N VAL A 762 26.61 40.09 -23.06
CA VAL A 762 27.60 40.15 -24.12
C VAL A 762 26.82 40.42 -25.40
N ARG A 763 27.24 41.44 -26.16
CA ARG A 763 26.58 41.80 -27.42
C ARG A 763 26.58 40.55 -28.30
N LYS A 764 25.47 40.27 -28.98
CA LYS A 764 25.37 39.17 -29.95
C LYS A 764 26.48 39.18 -31.01
N ASP A 765 27.10 40.33 -31.23
CA ASP A 765 28.19 40.53 -32.17
C ASP A 765 29.52 39.93 -31.65
N ASP A 766 29.78 39.90 -30.33
CA ASP A 766 31.00 39.30 -29.77
C ASP A 766 30.91 37.76 -29.73
N GLU A 767 29.70 37.18 -29.57
CA GLU A 767 29.51 35.71 -29.52
C GLU A 767 29.84 35.02 -30.84
N THR A 768 29.55 35.67 -31.99
CA THR A 768 29.86 35.11 -33.31
C THR A 768 31.35 35.12 -33.64
N ASP A 769 32.10 36.07 -33.08
CA ASP A 769 33.55 36.19 -33.29
C ASP A 769 34.31 35.11 -32.49
N PHE A 770 33.89 34.84 -31.25
CA PHE A 770 34.45 33.76 -30.44
C PHE A 770 34.18 32.37 -31.01
N GLU A 771 32.98 32.12 -31.56
CA GLU A 771 32.68 30.82 -32.18
C GLU A 771 33.61 30.57 -33.39
N GLN A 772 33.85 31.57 -34.25
CA GLN A 772 34.76 31.44 -35.39
C GLN A 772 36.23 31.27 -34.98
N GLU A 773 36.69 31.97 -33.94
CA GLU A 773 38.08 31.88 -33.48
C GLU A 773 38.39 30.48 -32.91
N TYR A 774 37.44 29.88 -32.19
CA TYR A 774 37.62 28.62 -31.49
C TYR A 774 37.14 27.39 -32.29
N ASP A 775 36.57 27.58 -33.48
CA ASP A 775 36.17 26.48 -34.38
C ASP A 775 37.35 25.51 -34.64
N LEU A 776 38.57 26.04 -34.83
CA LEU A 776 39.79 25.23 -35.00
C LEU A 776 40.02 24.31 -33.80
N LEU A 777 39.94 24.84 -32.58
CA LEU A 777 40.15 24.07 -31.35
C LEU A 777 39.02 23.06 -31.11
N ILE A 778 37.78 23.43 -31.46
CA ILE A 778 36.63 22.52 -31.37
C ILE A 778 36.81 21.32 -32.31
N GLU A 779 37.21 21.54 -33.56
CA GLU A 779 37.51 20.46 -34.51
C GLU A 779 38.71 19.63 -34.06
N TRP A 780 39.74 20.25 -33.50
CA TRP A 780 40.88 19.53 -32.92
C TRP A 780 40.45 18.62 -31.76
N PHE A 781 39.63 19.12 -30.84
CA PHE A 781 39.07 18.29 -29.77
C PHE A 781 38.19 17.16 -30.29
N LYS A 782 37.43 17.37 -31.37
CA LYS A 782 36.64 16.30 -32.01
C LYS A 782 37.53 15.21 -32.60
N LYS A 783 38.71 15.57 -33.11
CA LYS A 783 39.68 14.62 -33.69
C LYS A 783 40.36 13.76 -32.62
N HIS A 784 40.70 14.35 -31.46
CA HIS A 784 41.55 13.69 -30.46
C HIS A 784 40.83 13.18 -29.20
N ILE A 785 39.72 13.80 -28.79
CA ILE A 785 39.06 13.51 -27.50
C ILE A 785 37.68 12.87 -27.66
N MET A 786 37.06 13.00 -28.83
CA MET A 786 35.73 12.47 -29.09
C MET A 786 35.65 10.97 -28.84
N ASP A 787 34.72 10.55 -27.99
CA ASP A 787 34.41 9.14 -27.72
C ASP A 787 32.94 8.83 -28.07
N ASN A 788 32.51 7.57 -27.89
CA ASN A 788 31.14 7.14 -28.17
C ASN A 788 30.08 7.68 -27.18
N LYS A 789 30.51 8.33 -26.09
CA LYS A 789 29.68 8.93 -25.04
C LYS A 789 29.59 10.46 -25.16
N ILE A 790 30.55 11.12 -25.81
CA ILE A 790 30.47 12.54 -26.13
C ILE A 790 29.43 12.74 -27.24
N GLU A 791 28.47 13.64 -27.03
CA GLU A 791 27.51 14.03 -28.08
C GLU A 791 28.00 15.27 -28.84
N LYS A 792 28.48 16.28 -28.11
CA LYS A 792 28.94 17.55 -28.67
C LYS A 792 30.10 18.13 -27.87
N ILE A 793 30.95 18.87 -28.59
CA ILE A 793 31.98 19.73 -28.02
C ILE A 793 31.58 21.18 -28.34
N VAL A 794 31.42 22.02 -27.32
CA VAL A 794 30.87 23.38 -27.46
C VAL A 794 31.57 24.37 -26.55
N LEU A 795 31.49 25.67 -26.88
CA LEU A 795 31.88 26.73 -25.97
C LEU A 795 30.87 26.83 -24.81
N SER A 796 31.38 26.94 -23.59
CA SER A 796 30.56 27.05 -22.40
C SER A 796 30.12 28.48 -22.15
N LYS A 797 28.85 28.63 -21.77
CA LYS A 797 28.31 29.88 -21.19
C LYS A 797 28.20 29.82 -19.67
N ARG A 798 28.61 28.71 -19.04
CA ARG A 798 28.46 28.49 -17.59
C ARG A 798 29.77 28.51 -16.81
N LEU A 799 30.89 28.32 -17.49
CA LEU A 799 32.21 28.30 -16.88
C LEU A 799 32.77 29.73 -16.77
N TYR A 800 33.42 30.00 -15.65
CA TYR A 800 34.12 31.25 -15.36
C TYR A 800 35.60 30.96 -15.12
N THR A 801 35.91 30.18 -14.09
CA THR A 801 37.28 29.88 -13.68
C THR A 801 37.78 28.57 -14.28
N SER A 802 36.92 27.57 -14.39
CA SER A 802 37.33 26.25 -14.87
C SER A 802 37.60 26.23 -16.38
N PRO A 803 38.61 25.48 -16.86
CA PRO A 803 38.95 25.41 -18.28
C PRO A 803 37.92 24.63 -19.11
N ALA A 804 37.36 23.56 -18.56
CA ALA A 804 36.38 22.72 -19.24
C ALA A 804 35.50 21.96 -18.22
N ALA A 805 34.36 21.45 -18.69
CA ALA A 805 33.45 20.62 -17.90
C ALA A 805 32.68 19.62 -18.77
N TYR A 806 32.20 18.54 -18.16
CA TYR A 806 31.28 17.59 -18.78
C TYR A 806 29.88 17.78 -18.23
N VAL A 807 28.90 17.85 -19.14
CA VAL A 807 27.49 18.03 -18.77
C VAL A 807 26.67 16.95 -19.46
N SER A 808 25.90 16.19 -18.70
CA SER A 808 25.05 15.14 -19.27
C SER A 808 23.97 15.72 -20.18
N ALA A 809 23.48 14.92 -21.12
CA ALA A 809 22.31 15.26 -21.93
C ALA A 809 21.07 15.59 -21.06
N GLU A 810 20.09 16.34 -21.60
CA GLU A 810 18.90 16.83 -20.86
C GLU A 810 18.11 15.71 -20.15
N TYR A 811 18.07 14.51 -20.75
CA TYR A 811 17.38 13.33 -20.22
C TYR A 811 18.36 12.21 -19.85
N GLY A 812 19.62 12.57 -19.58
CA GLY A 812 20.72 11.65 -19.28
C GLY A 812 20.89 11.35 -17.79
N ILE A 813 21.95 10.62 -17.47
CA ILE A 813 22.38 10.28 -16.10
C ILE A 813 23.50 11.24 -15.72
N SER A 814 23.42 11.87 -14.54
CA SER A 814 24.48 12.75 -14.02
C SER A 814 25.75 11.96 -13.67
N GLY A 815 26.90 12.64 -13.57
CA GLY A 815 28.15 12.00 -13.13
C GLY A 815 28.01 11.33 -11.76
N TYR A 816 27.45 12.03 -10.78
CA TYR A 816 27.21 11.49 -9.44
C TYR A 816 26.30 10.25 -9.47
N ARG A 817 25.22 10.28 -10.25
CA ARG A 817 24.33 9.12 -10.37
C ARG A 817 25.00 7.95 -11.08
N ALA A 818 25.87 8.20 -12.06
CA ALA A 818 26.68 7.16 -12.68
C ALA A 818 27.61 6.49 -11.65
N LYS A 819 28.25 7.27 -10.77
CA LYS A 819 29.03 6.73 -9.63
C LYS A 819 28.19 5.82 -8.73
N LEU A 820 27.00 6.28 -8.34
CA LEU A 820 26.08 5.50 -7.49
C LEU A 820 25.66 4.18 -8.15
N ILE A 821 25.27 4.21 -9.43
CA ILE A 821 24.87 3.01 -10.18
C ILE A 821 26.00 1.98 -10.19
N ARG A 822 27.25 2.42 -10.40
CA ARG A 822 28.43 1.54 -10.38
C ARG A 822 28.72 0.97 -9.00
N ALA A 823 28.48 1.74 -7.93
CA ALA A 823 28.71 1.32 -6.55
C ALA A 823 27.61 0.39 -6.00
N THR A 824 26.39 0.45 -6.52
CA THR A 824 25.28 -0.37 -6.01
C THR A 824 25.40 -1.85 -6.43
N GLN A 825 25.60 -2.74 -5.45
CA GLN A 825 25.60 -4.21 -5.64
C GLN A 825 24.21 -4.81 -5.95
N ILE A 826 23.13 -4.01 -5.82
CA ILE A 826 21.74 -4.43 -6.05
C ILE A 826 21.48 -4.71 -7.53
N LEU A 827 22.15 -3.98 -8.42
CA LEU A 827 22.18 -4.29 -9.84
C LEU A 827 23.26 -5.35 -10.07
N SER A 828 22.96 -6.41 -10.83
CA SER A 828 24.05 -7.27 -11.31
C SER A 828 25.03 -6.41 -12.11
N LYS A 829 26.34 -6.71 -12.07
CA LYS A 829 27.37 -5.96 -12.81
C LYS A 829 26.93 -5.67 -14.26
N THR A 830 26.39 -6.68 -14.93
CA THR A 830 25.84 -6.58 -16.30
C THR A 830 24.72 -5.54 -16.45
N SER A 831 23.80 -5.44 -15.47
CA SER A 831 22.72 -4.45 -15.52
C SER A 831 23.20 -3.03 -15.25
N ALA A 832 24.24 -2.86 -14.44
CA ALA A 832 24.87 -1.56 -14.23
C ALA A 832 25.61 -1.09 -15.50
N ASP A 833 26.39 -1.98 -16.12
CA ASP A 833 27.14 -1.69 -17.34
C ASP A 833 26.20 -1.29 -18.50
N ASP A 834 25.09 -2.02 -18.70
CA ASP A 834 24.07 -1.70 -19.71
C ASP A 834 23.43 -0.30 -19.54
N ILE A 835 23.38 0.20 -18.32
CA ILE A 835 22.85 1.54 -18.00
C ILE A 835 23.93 2.59 -18.25
N LEU A 836 25.17 2.31 -17.84
CA LEU A 836 26.31 3.21 -18.00
C LEU A 836 26.76 3.36 -19.47
N ASP A 837 26.56 2.35 -20.31
CA ASP A 837 26.84 2.44 -21.75
C ASP A 837 25.93 3.44 -22.48
N LYS A 838 24.80 3.79 -21.88
CA LYS A 838 23.86 4.81 -22.39
C LYS A 838 24.20 6.22 -21.92
N LEU A 839 25.27 6.39 -21.15
CA LEU A 839 25.74 7.72 -20.75
C LEU A 839 26.06 8.55 -21.99
N ARG A 840 25.49 9.75 -22.03
CA ARG A 840 25.75 10.73 -23.08
C ARG A 840 25.97 12.10 -22.43
N TYR A 841 27.06 12.75 -22.81
CA TYR A 841 27.48 14.03 -22.24
C TYR A 841 28.08 14.95 -23.30
N ASN A 842 28.04 16.24 -23.04
CA ASN A 842 28.70 17.28 -23.83
C ASN A 842 29.97 17.72 -23.12
N PHE A 843 31.01 17.96 -23.89
CA PHE A 843 32.25 18.58 -23.42
C PHE A 843 32.17 20.09 -23.66
N GLU A 844 32.09 20.87 -22.59
CA GLU A 844 32.02 22.32 -22.65
C GLU A 844 33.39 22.93 -22.34
N ILE A 845 33.84 23.88 -23.18
CA ILE A 845 35.16 24.53 -23.06
C ILE A 845 34.99 26.01 -22.72
N ASN A 846 35.82 26.55 -21.84
CA ASN A 846 35.78 27.95 -21.45
C ASN A 846 36.75 28.81 -22.29
N PRO A 847 36.27 29.63 -23.24
CA PRO A 847 37.14 30.46 -24.09
C PRO A 847 37.87 31.56 -23.30
N ASN A 848 37.39 31.93 -22.10
CA ASN A 848 38.01 32.97 -21.30
C ASN A 848 39.19 32.47 -20.44
N ASN A 849 39.36 31.15 -20.32
CA ASN A 849 40.39 30.56 -19.49
C ASN A 849 41.77 30.58 -20.19
N ASP A 850 42.82 30.96 -19.46
CA ASP A 850 44.17 31.12 -20.03
C ASP A 850 44.78 29.81 -20.54
N ILE A 851 44.45 28.67 -19.92
CA ILE A 851 44.90 27.35 -20.39
C ILE A 851 44.30 27.04 -21.77
N ILE A 852 43.02 27.37 -21.97
CA ILE A 852 42.33 27.13 -23.23
C ILE A 852 42.85 28.05 -24.34
N LYS A 853 43.13 29.32 -24.03
CA LYS A 853 43.76 30.27 -24.97
C LYS A 853 45.14 29.80 -25.41
N MET A 854 45.98 29.41 -24.45
CA MET A 854 47.32 28.89 -24.73
C MET A 854 47.27 27.61 -25.56
N LEU A 855 46.33 26.71 -25.26
CA LEU A 855 46.12 25.49 -26.05
C LEU A 855 45.74 25.82 -27.51
N LEU A 856 44.89 26.83 -27.74
CA LEU A 856 44.55 27.28 -29.09
C LEU A 856 45.79 27.77 -29.85
N GLU A 857 46.69 28.52 -29.21
CA GLU A 857 47.95 28.97 -29.82
C GLU A 857 48.86 27.78 -30.17
N MET A 858 49.03 26.82 -29.26
CA MET A 858 49.83 25.61 -29.50
C MET A 858 49.27 24.76 -30.66
N VAL A 859 47.94 24.65 -30.76
CA VAL A 859 47.29 23.92 -31.86
C VAL A 859 47.48 24.65 -33.20
N LYS A 860 47.50 26.00 -33.21
CA LYS A 860 47.80 26.80 -34.41
C LYS A 860 49.25 26.61 -34.88
N GLU A 861 50.19 26.42 -33.96
CA GLU A 861 51.60 26.17 -34.29
C GLU A 861 51.82 24.75 -34.82
N ASN A 862 51.36 23.73 -34.11
CA ASN A 862 51.49 22.34 -34.52
C ASN A 862 50.41 21.43 -33.90
N GLU A 863 49.38 21.10 -34.69
CA GLU A 863 48.27 20.25 -34.24
C GLU A 863 48.66 18.78 -33.94
N TYR A 864 49.83 18.32 -34.41
CA TYR A 864 50.30 16.94 -34.29
C TYR A 864 51.31 16.73 -33.16
N ASP A 865 51.62 17.76 -32.38
CA ASP A 865 52.53 17.64 -31.24
C ASP A 865 51.93 16.72 -30.15
N GLU A 866 52.64 15.65 -29.82
CA GLU A 866 52.24 14.67 -28.80
C GLU A 866 52.03 15.31 -27.42
N SER A 867 52.82 16.34 -27.10
CA SER A 867 52.67 17.08 -25.84
C SER A 867 51.35 17.86 -25.79
N VAL A 868 50.94 18.47 -26.90
CA VAL A 868 49.68 19.22 -27.04
C VAL A 868 48.48 18.28 -26.95
N ILE A 869 48.57 17.11 -27.59
CA ILE A 869 47.56 16.05 -27.50
C ILE A 869 47.41 15.57 -26.04
N ASN A 870 48.52 15.32 -25.34
CA ASN A 870 48.52 14.93 -23.94
C ASN A 870 47.90 16.00 -23.02
N ILE A 871 48.18 17.28 -23.26
CA ILE A 871 47.53 18.39 -22.53
C ILE A 871 46.02 18.38 -22.76
N GLY A 872 45.57 18.22 -24.01
CA GLY A 872 44.15 18.13 -24.33
C GLY A 872 43.45 17.00 -23.59
N HIS A 873 44.03 15.80 -23.61
CA HIS A 873 43.50 14.66 -22.85
C HIS A 873 43.47 14.92 -21.35
N MET A 874 44.51 15.55 -20.77
CA MET A 874 44.53 15.87 -19.36
C MET A 874 43.43 16.87 -18.97
N ILE A 875 43.18 17.90 -19.80
CA ILE A 875 42.06 18.84 -19.58
C ILE A 875 40.73 18.08 -19.57
N SER A 876 40.55 17.15 -20.51
CA SER A 876 39.36 16.29 -20.58
C SER A 876 39.21 15.40 -19.34
N ASP A 877 40.27 14.72 -18.90
CA ASP A 877 40.23 13.81 -17.75
C ASP A 877 39.93 14.57 -16.44
N ILE A 878 40.58 15.73 -16.25
CA ILE A 878 40.31 16.62 -15.11
C ILE A 878 38.87 17.12 -15.16
N ALA A 879 38.36 17.51 -16.34
CA ALA A 879 36.97 17.92 -16.51
C ALA A 879 35.98 16.79 -16.17
N LYS A 880 36.26 15.53 -16.58
CA LYS A 880 35.42 14.35 -16.22
C LYS A 880 35.37 14.20 -14.70
N LEU A 881 36.53 14.21 -14.06
CA LEU A 881 36.65 14.08 -12.60
C LEU A 881 35.88 15.19 -11.86
N ARG A 882 36.10 16.44 -12.23
CA ARG A 882 35.48 17.62 -11.60
C ARG A 882 33.98 17.73 -11.85
N SER A 883 33.49 17.11 -12.91
CA SER A 883 32.06 17.02 -13.23
C SER A 883 31.39 15.79 -12.60
N GLY A 884 32.11 15.04 -11.77
CA GLY A 884 31.59 13.92 -11.01
C GLY A 884 31.52 12.60 -11.78
N PHE A 885 32.15 12.49 -12.95
CA PHE A 885 32.26 11.22 -13.68
C PHE A 885 33.45 10.39 -13.19
N ILE A 886 33.42 9.09 -13.50
CA ILE A 886 34.53 8.18 -13.24
C ILE A 886 35.47 8.17 -14.44
N ILE A 887 36.77 8.26 -14.19
CA ILE A 887 37.81 8.05 -15.21
C ILE A 887 37.83 6.57 -15.57
N GLU A 888 37.56 6.23 -16.83
CA GLU A 888 37.44 4.85 -17.29
C GLU A 888 38.78 4.11 -17.36
N ARG A 889 39.84 4.85 -17.70
CA ARG A 889 41.23 4.36 -17.81
C ARG A 889 42.14 5.15 -16.85
N PRO A 890 42.11 4.85 -15.53
CA PRO A 890 42.98 5.50 -14.56
C PRO A 890 44.47 5.33 -14.88
N ASP A 891 44.83 4.22 -15.52
CA ASP A 891 46.18 3.88 -15.97
C ASP A 891 46.72 4.86 -17.03
N GLU A 892 45.90 5.25 -18.00
CA GLU A 892 46.27 6.23 -19.02
C GLU A 892 46.38 7.64 -18.42
N PHE A 893 45.46 7.99 -17.51
CA PHE A 893 45.51 9.26 -16.79
C PHE A 893 46.77 9.39 -15.92
N GLU A 894 47.12 8.32 -15.20
CA GLU A 894 48.36 8.24 -14.42
C GLU A 894 49.59 8.40 -15.33
N SER A 895 49.63 7.67 -16.45
CA SER A 895 50.75 7.71 -17.39
C SER A 895 51.01 9.14 -17.92
N ARG A 896 49.94 9.87 -18.27
CA ARG A 896 50.05 11.28 -18.69
C ARG A 896 50.58 12.19 -17.58
N ILE A 897 50.14 11.99 -16.34
CA ILE A 897 50.67 12.74 -15.18
C ILE A 897 52.16 12.44 -15.00
N GLN A 898 52.56 11.17 -15.07
CA GLN A 898 53.96 10.79 -14.94
C GLN A 898 54.83 11.39 -16.05
N GLU A 899 54.36 11.43 -17.30
CA GLU A 899 55.07 12.06 -18.41
C GLU A 899 55.27 13.56 -18.19
N LEU A 900 54.25 14.27 -17.72
CA LEU A 900 54.35 15.70 -17.40
C LEU A 900 55.32 15.97 -16.25
N ILE A 901 55.31 15.13 -15.22
CA ILE A 901 56.26 15.21 -14.11
C ILE A 901 57.69 14.94 -14.62
N LYS A 902 57.90 13.89 -15.43
CA LYS A 902 59.20 13.56 -16.02
C LYS A 902 59.74 14.71 -16.89
N GLY A 903 58.87 15.32 -17.71
CA GLY A 903 59.21 16.48 -18.53
C GLY A 903 59.60 17.69 -17.67
N SER A 904 58.83 17.97 -16.61
CA SER A 904 59.11 19.07 -15.68
C SER A 904 60.40 18.88 -14.87
N LEU A 905 60.73 17.63 -14.52
CA LEU A 905 61.96 17.24 -13.83
C LEU A 905 63.15 17.00 -14.78
N GLN A 906 62.97 17.14 -16.10
CA GLN A 906 63.99 16.89 -17.13
C GLN A 906 64.63 15.50 -17.05
N LEU A 907 63.86 14.49 -16.64
CA LEU A 907 64.35 13.12 -16.56
C LEU A 907 64.58 12.55 -17.97
N PRO A 908 65.66 11.80 -18.22
CA PRO A 908 65.96 11.25 -19.53
C PRO A 908 64.82 10.32 -20.00
N LYS A 909 64.33 10.53 -21.22
CA LYS A 909 63.35 9.63 -21.85
C LYS A 909 63.97 8.23 -21.93
N PRO A 910 63.30 7.16 -21.48
CA PRO A 910 63.83 5.81 -21.63
C PRO A 910 63.99 5.49 -23.12
N LEU A 911 65.16 4.98 -23.50
CA LEU A 911 65.44 4.50 -24.86
C LEU A 911 64.41 3.43 -25.24
N SER A 912 63.59 3.70 -26.25
CA SER A 912 62.68 2.73 -26.84
C SER A 912 63.48 1.60 -27.49
N THR A 913 63.50 0.42 -26.89
CA THR A 913 63.94 -0.81 -27.55
C THR A 913 62.94 -1.16 -28.67
N PRO A 914 63.37 -1.44 -29.91
CA PRO A 914 62.46 -1.85 -30.97
C PRO A 914 61.89 -3.22 -30.65
N LEU A 915 60.56 -3.34 -30.60
CA LEU A 915 59.88 -4.63 -30.62
C LEU A 915 60.09 -5.26 -32.00
N MET A 916 60.76 -6.40 -32.03
CA MET A 916 60.89 -7.22 -33.23
C MET A 916 59.50 -7.67 -33.71
N GLU A 917 59.22 -7.39 -34.98
CA GLU A 917 58.17 -8.04 -35.76
C GLU A 917 58.44 -9.55 -35.78
N ASN A 918 57.45 -10.35 -35.40
CA ASN A 918 57.41 -11.78 -35.71
C ASN A 918 56.10 -12.07 -36.45
N GLU A 919 56.21 -12.16 -37.78
CA GLU A 919 55.28 -12.89 -38.63
C GLU A 919 55.45 -14.41 -38.41
N GLY A 920 54.35 -15.18 -38.45
CA GLY A 920 54.40 -16.62 -38.78
C GLY A 920 53.71 -17.61 -37.83
N MET A 921 52.45 -17.95 -38.16
CA MET A 921 51.75 -19.26 -38.07
C MET A 921 52.26 -20.37 -37.10
N CYS A 922 51.36 -20.97 -36.28
CA CYS A 922 50.69 -22.26 -36.58
C CYS A 922 49.86 -22.88 -35.41
N SER A 923 48.65 -23.35 -35.76
CA SER A 923 47.79 -24.46 -35.27
C SER A 923 47.76 -24.99 -33.82
N LYS A 924 46.51 -25.05 -33.30
CA LYS A 924 45.81 -26.13 -32.53
C LYS A 924 46.65 -27.31 -31.98
N GLU A 925 46.63 -27.53 -30.67
CA GLU A 925 45.83 -28.54 -29.93
C GLU A 925 46.26 -28.65 -28.45
N LYS A 926 45.27 -28.89 -27.58
CA LYS A 926 45.29 -29.56 -26.26
C LYS A 926 46.43 -29.29 -25.26
N CYS A 927 46.05 -28.75 -24.11
CA CYS A 927 46.31 -29.42 -22.83
C CYS A 927 45.40 -28.87 -21.71
N GLU A 928 44.61 -29.77 -21.11
CA GLU A 928 43.95 -29.57 -19.83
C GLU A 928 44.99 -29.58 -18.70
N SER A 929 44.86 -28.72 -17.68
CA SER A 929 44.62 -29.12 -16.28
C SER A 929 44.89 -28.01 -15.24
N LYS A 930 43.84 -27.80 -14.41
CA LYS A 930 43.83 -27.59 -12.94
C LYS A 930 44.33 -26.30 -12.26
N SER A 931 43.51 -25.95 -11.25
CA SER A 931 43.73 -25.10 -10.07
C SER A 931 43.72 -23.58 -10.30
N SER A 932 43.14 -22.73 -9.46
CA SER A 932 42.32 -22.89 -8.25
C SER A 932 41.76 -21.51 -7.87
N HIS A 933 40.68 -21.53 -7.10
CA HIS A 933 40.18 -20.49 -6.19
C HIS A 933 40.98 -19.18 -6.04
N SER A 934 40.28 -18.05 -6.13
CA SER A 934 40.34 -17.03 -5.08
C SER A 934 39.13 -16.12 -5.21
N GLU A 935 38.28 -16.20 -4.18
CA GLU A 935 37.39 -15.13 -3.73
C GLU A 935 38.25 -14.02 -3.14
N LEU A 936 37.97 -12.76 -3.53
CA LEU A 936 37.88 -11.60 -2.64
C LEU A 936 37.12 -10.46 -3.35
#